data_AF-A0A7C5IBB8-F1
#
_entry.id   AF-A0A7C5IBB8-F1
#
_cell.length_a   1.000
_cell.length_b   1.000
_cell.length_c   1.000
_cell.angle_alpha   90.00
_cell.angle_beta   90.00
_cell.angle_gamma   90.00
#
_symmetry.space_group_name_H-M   'P 1'
#
loop_
_entity.id
_entity.type
_entity.pdbx_description
1 polymer ?
#
loop_
_entity_poly.entity_id
_entity_poly.type
_entity_poly.pdbx_seq_one_letter_code
_entity_poly.pdbx_strand_id
1 'polypeptide(L)'
;SDVYSLGVLMWELLVGAPPGRDADLSELCPGIPLRLAEVVNRCLRPDPQERFQTANEVRAALNALIEARDRPEALTSHPYLGLCPFGAEHEAFFFGREAETRAILGRLGAGPVVVVTGDSGLGKSSLCRAGVLPRVPDLPGPMKWTAVLVMPGAHPLDALCAAIEDSIGIPRQTMASAFEEGPDTACRLLRQTLCSGDQPDQGGRGVVFFWDQLEEIFTLGDPMEAQVYARLLRYLESAPPGIKLLATIRVDFLGRLASVCGDAVTRHLYFLRPLTEERLREVIVAPAERLGYTFESGQMVQTLVAAAAGEQASLPLLEFTLERLWEMRDQARKVIPKSALSALGGVEGAIGRHGDEVLASLDTRGREAARRVLLRLVTPHGTRAQATREDLCVDGDVRALEVLVAARLVTAREAAGGTVYEIAHEALLRGWDTLRQWIHAAEDVRLLVVRLEQAAKDWDRLGRPRDLLLAPGLLDEAKAAEKEAISPLARDFLAASRRARRRVMLGRIVAATAVPLVILGIYMGVRIHSARELAEKVEARLAKGRGLMESLDLRHLDEAEAEAFLAFDAGDRGRGEEVWAEVTRLRNEAASTLSRAEREFETALLLKPSSEEALSLTGRALFERAMLAERAMDTAMFEEVVGRLAVFDPHGQWMAQLHMPGSVPCPEALRRARRLPSGQVALEEVPAACEGGLMRLLPGSYRLTYSGVEVPVLVRRGRFTPIQVEAPKAIPPGFIFVPGGLTLIGSPDEDGTRRGFFHAVPIHEREVGPFFIARHETTFGEYLAYLDTLEDAEREQRLPRVALGGFEGALGLKKGADGVWEIEFRPAGKQYRARAGEVIRYEGRKVRAAQDWTRFPVVGVTAEDAEAYAAWLGATGRVVGARLCREEEWERAARGADGRPYPHGWSLSPDEANYDETYGKVPAAMGPDEVGSHPASASPFGVQDMAGNVWEWTVAENGQHAARGGSYYFDVNSARTYNREVPEPSFSDASVGFRLCADVR
;
A
#
# COMPACT_ATOMS: atom_id res chain seq x y z
N SER A 1 2.18 -3.49 -31.43
CA SER A 1 2.48 -2.82 -32.71
C SER A 1 2.80 -1.37 -32.40
N ASP A 2 3.93 -0.85 -32.87
CA ASP A 2 4.30 0.54 -32.62
C ASP A 2 3.60 1.51 -33.59
N VAL A 3 3.51 2.78 -33.22
CA VAL A 3 2.85 3.83 -34.02
C VAL A 3 3.51 4.00 -35.39
N TYR A 4 4.80 3.70 -35.48
CA TYR A 4 5.55 3.73 -36.74
C TYR A 4 5.06 2.67 -37.72
N SER A 5 4.92 1.42 -37.28
CA SER A 5 4.38 0.33 -38.12
C SER A 5 2.97 0.64 -38.62
N LEU A 6 2.15 1.29 -37.79
CA LEU A 6 0.81 1.76 -38.21
C LEU A 6 0.91 2.86 -39.28
N GLY A 7 1.84 3.81 -39.10
CA GLY A 7 2.14 4.83 -40.11
C GLY A 7 2.60 4.24 -41.44
N VAL A 8 3.48 3.22 -41.41
CA VAL A 8 3.94 2.51 -42.61
C VAL A 8 2.78 1.82 -43.32
N LEU A 9 1.91 1.14 -42.57
CA LEU A 9 0.74 0.47 -43.13
C LEU A 9 -0.27 1.46 -43.74
N MET A 10 -0.53 2.59 -43.08
CA MET A 10 -1.38 3.64 -43.61
C MET A 10 -0.80 4.27 -44.87
N TRP A 11 0.52 4.48 -44.90
CA TRP A 11 1.23 4.97 -46.08
C TRP A 11 1.12 3.98 -47.25
N GLU A 12 1.38 2.69 -47.01
CA GLU A 12 1.25 1.65 -48.03
C GLU A 12 -0.17 1.56 -48.58
N LEU A 13 -1.20 1.71 -47.75
CA LEU A 13 -2.59 1.72 -48.20
C LEU A 13 -2.91 2.93 -49.11
N LEU A 14 -2.25 4.06 -48.90
CA LEU A 14 -2.49 5.30 -49.64
C LEU A 14 -1.65 5.41 -50.92
N VAL A 15 -0.42 4.87 -50.91
CA VAL A 15 0.57 5.01 -52.00
C VAL A 15 0.76 3.71 -52.78
N GLY A 16 0.45 2.55 -52.18
CA GLY A 16 0.66 1.22 -52.76
C GLY A 16 2.10 0.70 -52.65
N ALA A 17 2.99 1.43 -51.97
CA ALA A 17 4.39 1.07 -51.76
C ALA A 17 4.91 1.61 -50.40
N PRO A 18 5.95 0.99 -49.80
CA PRO A 18 6.50 1.43 -48.52
C PRO A 18 7.14 2.83 -48.59
N PRO A 19 7.16 3.59 -47.47
CA PRO A 19 7.75 4.93 -47.44
C PRO A 19 9.27 4.90 -47.64
N GLY A 20 9.79 5.84 -48.44
CA GLY A 20 11.22 6.10 -48.60
C GLY A 20 11.79 6.93 -47.42
N ARG A 21 13.13 6.95 -47.27
CA ARG A 21 13.78 7.85 -46.31
C ARG A 21 13.48 9.30 -46.70
N ASP A 22 12.92 10.07 -45.78
CA ASP A 22 12.55 11.49 -45.89
C ASP A 22 11.43 11.81 -46.91
N ALA A 23 10.55 10.85 -47.19
CA ALA A 23 9.41 11.06 -48.09
C ALA A 23 8.23 11.80 -47.39
N ASP A 24 7.68 12.84 -48.02
CA ASP A 24 6.46 13.54 -47.57
C ASP A 24 5.25 13.10 -48.41
N LEU A 25 4.20 12.59 -47.76
CA LEU A 25 3.00 12.09 -48.41
C LEU A 25 2.26 13.17 -49.22
N SER A 26 2.33 14.43 -48.79
CA SER A 26 1.67 15.56 -49.45
C SER A 26 2.32 15.92 -50.79
N GLU A 27 3.60 15.61 -50.98
CA GLU A 27 4.33 15.81 -52.23
C GLU A 27 4.15 14.65 -53.21
N LEU A 28 3.98 13.42 -52.70
CA LEU A 28 3.87 12.20 -53.50
C LEU A 28 2.46 11.90 -54.03
N CYS A 29 1.41 12.39 -53.37
CA CYS A 29 0.02 12.17 -53.77
C CYS A 29 -0.76 13.49 -53.90
N PRO A 30 -0.69 14.18 -55.05
CA PRO A 30 -1.38 15.45 -55.26
C PRO A 30 -2.90 15.25 -55.20
N GLY A 31 -3.55 15.77 -54.16
CA GLY A 31 -5.01 15.66 -53.94
C GLY A 31 -5.41 14.99 -52.63
N ILE A 32 -4.47 14.44 -51.86
CA ILE A 32 -4.75 13.97 -50.51
C ILE A 32 -5.05 15.17 -49.58
N PRO A 33 -6.04 15.08 -48.66
CA PRO A 33 -6.28 16.14 -47.69
C PRO A 33 -5.01 16.40 -46.86
N LEU A 34 -4.54 17.66 -46.83
CA LEU A 34 -3.31 18.07 -46.15
C LEU A 34 -3.24 17.57 -44.69
N ARG A 35 -4.36 17.67 -43.96
CA ARG A 35 -4.45 17.20 -42.57
C ARG A 35 -4.33 15.68 -42.44
N LEU A 36 -4.77 14.90 -43.44
CA LEU A 36 -4.56 13.45 -43.45
C LEU A 36 -3.08 13.12 -43.71
N ALA A 37 -2.44 13.83 -44.64
CA ALA A 37 -1.02 13.68 -44.91
C ALA A 37 -0.16 14.02 -43.69
N GLU A 38 -0.47 15.09 -42.97
CA GLU A 38 0.21 15.48 -41.74
C GLU A 38 0.15 14.40 -40.64
N VAL A 39 -1.00 13.75 -40.46
CA VAL A 39 -1.16 12.68 -39.46
C VAL A 39 -0.29 11.47 -39.84
N VAL A 40 -0.30 11.05 -41.10
CA VAL A 40 0.48 9.91 -41.58
C VAL A 40 1.99 10.20 -41.53
N ASN A 41 2.42 11.38 -42.00
CA ASN A 41 3.80 11.82 -41.96
C ASN A 41 4.33 11.89 -40.52
N ARG A 42 3.51 12.37 -39.57
CA ARG A 42 3.91 12.44 -38.15
C ARG A 42 4.14 11.06 -37.53
N CYS A 43 3.37 10.04 -37.90
CA CYS A 43 3.61 8.66 -37.46
C CYS A 43 4.96 8.12 -37.93
N LEU A 44 5.48 8.62 -39.06
CA LEU A 44 6.68 8.13 -39.74
C LEU A 44 7.97 8.91 -39.40
N ARG A 45 7.92 9.88 -38.49
CA ARG A 45 9.11 10.70 -38.16
C ARG A 45 10.28 9.86 -37.66
N PRO A 46 11.54 10.16 -38.01
CA PRO A 46 12.69 9.36 -37.57
C PRO A 46 12.85 9.32 -36.04
N ASP A 47 12.60 10.45 -35.37
CA ASP A 47 12.63 10.55 -33.91
C ASP A 47 11.32 10.02 -33.28
N PRO A 48 11.36 8.99 -32.42
CA PRO A 48 10.19 8.49 -31.70
C PRO A 48 9.48 9.54 -30.84
N GLN A 49 10.18 10.57 -30.32
CA GLN A 49 9.56 11.61 -29.49
C GLN A 49 8.66 12.56 -30.30
N GLU A 50 8.89 12.68 -31.59
CA GLU A 50 8.09 13.54 -32.47
C GLU A 50 6.84 12.84 -33.05
N ARG A 51 6.74 11.52 -32.87
CA ARG A 51 5.58 10.71 -33.25
C ARG A 51 4.44 10.89 -32.24
N PHE A 52 3.25 10.41 -32.61
CA PHE A 52 2.19 10.19 -31.62
C PHE A 52 2.66 9.13 -30.61
N GLN A 53 2.38 9.37 -29.33
CA GLN A 53 2.89 8.52 -28.26
C GLN A 53 2.03 7.27 -28.08
N THR A 54 0.78 7.32 -28.53
CA THR A 54 -0.18 6.21 -28.41
C THR A 54 -1.02 6.02 -29.67
N ALA A 55 -1.48 4.79 -29.92
CA ALA A 55 -2.43 4.51 -31.01
C ALA A 55 -3.78 5.22 -30.81
N ASN A 56 -4.14 5.57 -29.57
CA ASN A 56 -5.36 6.33 -29.27
C ASN A 56 -5.27 7.78 -29.74
N GLU A 57 -4.10 8.41 -29.67
CA GLU A 57 -3.89 9.75 -30.24
C GLU A 57 -4.02 9.75 -31.77
N VAL A 58 -3.46 8.73 -32.44
CA VAL A 58 -3.63 8.55 -33.89
C VAL A 58 -5.11 8.39 -34.25
N ARG A 59 -5.84 7.54 -33.52
CA ARG A 59 -7.28 7.34 -33.71
C ARG A 59 -8.08 8.64 -33.49
N ALA A 60 -7.73 9.42 -32.46
CA ALA A 60 -8.38 10.70 -32.18
C ALA A 60 -8.16 11.71 -33.32
N ALA A 61 -6.93 11.81 -33.84
CA ALA A 61 -6.59 12.67 -34.96
C ALA A 61 -7.35 12.28 -36.25
N LEU A 62 -7.52 10.97 -36.51
CA LEU A 62 -8.29 10.48 -37.65
C LEU A 62 -9.80 10.71 -37.50
N ASN A 63 -10.36 10.51 -36.31
CA ASN A 63 -11.79 10.76 -36.06
C ASN A 63 -12.15 12.24 -36.23
N ALA A 64 -11.26 13.16 -35.85
CA ALA A 64 -11.45 14.59 -36.04
C ALA A 64 -11.63 14.98 -37.53
N LEU A 65 -11.02 14.23 -38.45
CA LEU A 65 -11.19 14.43 -39.90
C LEU A 65 -12.57 13.99 -40.40
N ILE A 66 -13.16 12.98 -39.76
CA ILE A 66 -14.48 12.44 -40.13
C ILE A 66 -15.59 13.35 -39.60
N GLU A 67 -15.50 13.80 -38.35
CA GLU A 67 -16.50 14.65 -37.70
C GLU A 67 -16.67 16.03 -38.36
N ALA A 68 -15.65 16.52 -39.08
CA ALA A 68 -15.71 17.77 -39.82
C ALA A 68 -16.60 17.69 -41.08
N ARG A 69 -16.88 16.48 -41.60
CA ARG A 69 -17.57 16.25 -42.88
C ARG A 69 -19.10 16.21 -42.75
N ASP A 70 -19.64 15.90 -41.57
CA ASP A 70 -21.07 15.59 -41.33
C ASP A 70 -21.87 16.70 -40.62
N ARG A 71 -21.35 17.93 -40.46
CA ARG A 71 -22.06 19.00 -39.73
C ARG A 71 -22.97 19.85 -40.65
N PRO A 72 -24.22 20.16 -40.23
CA PRO A 72 -25.21 20.88 -41.04
C PRO A 72 -24.75 22.30 -41.46
N GLU A 73 -25.30 22.81 -42.57
CA GLU A 73 -25.07 24.19 -43.06
C GLU A 73 -25.52 25.22 -42.03
N ALA A 74 -24.72 26.29 -41.85
CA ALA A 74 -24.97 27.31 -40.84
C ALA A 74 -26.15 28.21 -41.23
N LEU A 75 -27.18 28.28 -40.38
CA LEU A 75 -28.34 29.16 -40.57
C LEU A 75 -28.06 30.62 -40.19
N THR A 76 -26.93 30.91 -39.55
CA THR A 76 -26.55 32.26 -39.08
C THR A 76 -25.15 32.65 -39.59
N SER A 77 -24.92 33.96 -39.80
CA SER A 77 -23.64 34.53 -40.26
C SER A 77 -22.74 35.01 -39.12
N HIS A 78 -23.14 34.76 -37.87
CA HIS A 78 -22.48 35.26 -36.67
C HIS A 78 -22.03 34.09 -35.78
N PRO A 79 -20.71 33.86 -35.61
CA PRO A 79 -20.20 32.64 -35.00
C PRO A 79 -20.10 32.68 -33.47
N TYR A 80 -20.08 33.88 -32.86
CA TYR A 80 -20.04 34.09 -31.41
C TYR A 80 -21.29 34.84 -30.96
N LEU A 81 -21.90 34.47 -29.84
CA LEU A 81 -23.24 34.95 -29.43
C LEU A 81 -23.19 35.92 -28.24
N GLY A 82 -22.00 36.21 -27.74
CA GLY A 82 -21.83 37.09 -26.58
C GLY A 82 -22.44 36.50 -25.31
N LEU A 83 -23.32 37.25 -24.66
CA LEU A 83 -23.97 36.81 -23.42
C LEU A 83 -25.19 35.91 -23.64
N CYS A 84 -25.58 35.66 -24.88
CA CYS A 84 -26.70 34.77 -25.20
C CYS A 84 -26.27 33.29 -25.16
N PRO A 85 -27.10 32.39 -24.61
CA PRO A 85 -26.80 30.96 -24.64
C PRO A 85 -26.91 30.40 -26.08
N PHE A 86 -26.10 29.40 -26.41
CA PHE A 86 -26.22 28.68 -27.68
C PHE A 86 -27.51 27.84 -27.69
N GLY A 87 -28.30 28.02 -28.73
CA GLY A 87 -29.52 27.26 -29.04
C GLY A 87 -29.30 26.15 -30.07
N ALA A 88 -30.35 25.41 -30.40
CA ALA A 88 -30.30 24.32 -31.39
C ALA A 88 -29.90 24.83 -32.79
N GLU A 89 -30.38 26.01 -33.15
CA GLU A 89 -30.09 26.74 -34.39
C GLU A 89 -28.61 27.15 -34.51
N HIS A 90 -27.86 27.11 -33.41
CA HIS A 90 -26.46 27.49 -33.32
C HIS A 90 -25.51 26.27 -33.30
N GLU A 91 -26.03 25.06 -33.49
CA GLU A 91 -25.27 23.81 -33.45
C GLU A 91 -23.99 23.84 -34.32
N ALA A 92 -24.07 24.46 -35.51
CA ALA A 92 -22.97 24.56 -36.45
C ALA A 92 -21.74 25.34 -35.89
N PHE A 93 -21.95 26.19 -34.88
CA PHE A 93 -20.94 27.02 -34.22
C PHE A 93 -20.61 26.58 -32.79
N PHE A 94 -21.19 25.47 -32.31
CA PHE A 94 -20.92 24.94 -30.97
C PHE A 94 -19.78 23.90 -31.01
N PHE A 95 -18.63 24.21 -30.42
CA PHE A 95 -17.42 23.39 -30.45
C PHE A 95 -16.87 23.07 -29.06
N GLY A 96 -15.95 22.11 -28.98
CA GLY A 96 -15.13 21.82 -27.79
C GLY A 96 -15.82 21.01 -26.69
N ARG A 97 -17.08 20.58 -26.91
CA ARG A 97 -17.90 19.82 -25.97
C ARG A 97 -18.45 18.50 -26.52
N GLU A 98 -17.88 18.01 -27.62
CA GLU A 98 -18.34 16.81 -28.34
C GLU A 98 -18.28 15.55 -27.46
N ALA A 99 -17.28 15.45 -26.59
CA ALA A 99 -17.13 14.32 -25.68
C ALA A 99 -18.24 14.30 -24.62
N GLU A 100 -18.55 15.44 -24.03
CA GLU A 100 -19.61 15.61 -23.04
C GLU A 100 -20.99 15.42 -23.66
N THR A 101 -21.23 15.96 -24.86
CA THR A 101 -22.46 15.72 -25.63
C THR A 101 -22.68 14.23 -25.87
N ARG A 102 -21.67 13.49 -26.35
CA ARG A 102 -21.78 12.03 -26.53
C ARG A 102 -22.01 11.29 -25.23
N ALA A 103 -21.33 11.69 -24.15
CA ALA A 103 -21.49 11.05 -22.85
C ALA A 103 -22.91 11.23 -22.29
N ILE A 104 -23.49 12.42 -22.44
CA ILE A 104 -24.87 12.71 -22.01
C ILE A 104 -25.87 11.95 -22.88
N LEU A 105 -25.70 11.94 -24.20
CA LEU A 105 -26.56 11.18 -25.12
C LEU A 105 -26.49 9.67 -24.85
N GLY A 106 -25.31 9.13 -24.56
CA GLY A 106 -25.15 7.72 -24.17
C GLY A 106 -25.87 7.38 -22.87
N ARG A 107 -25.81 8.26 -21.87
CA ARG A 107 -26.56 8.11 -20.62
C ARG A 107 -28.06 8.24 -20.81
N LEU A 108 -28.52 9.17 -21.65
CA LEU A 108 -29.93 9.30 -22.03
C LEU A 108 -30.42 8.08 -22.82
N GLY A 109 -29.56 7.45 -23.63
CA GLY A 109 -29.88 6.20 -24.31
C GLY A 109 -30.07 5.03 -23.33
N ALA A 110 -29.21 4.94 -22.31
CA ALA A 110 -29.20 3.84 -21.35
C ALA A 110 -30.16 4.00 -20.16
N GLY A 111 -30.54 5.23 -19.78
CA GLY A 111 -31.29 5.50 -18.56
C GLY A 111 -32.41 6.54 -18.72
N PRO A 112 -33.28 6.70 -17.70
CA PRO A 112 -34.40 7.63 -17.75
C PRO A 112 -34.07 9.06 -17.32
N VAL A 113 -33.01 9.27 -16.53
CA VAL A 113 -32.68 10.57 -15.93
C VAL A 113 -31.18 10.87 -16.03
N VAL A 114 -30.84 12.08 -16.47
CA VAL A 114 -29.49 12.66 -16.42
C VAL A 114 -29.56 14.09 -15.88
N VAL A 115 -28.78 14.38 -14.85
CA VAL A 115 -28.69 15.72 -14.23
C VAL A 115 -27.28 16.27 -14.40
N VAL A 116 -27.12 17.29 -15.24
CA VAL A 116 -25.85 17.96 -15.49
C VAL A 116 -25.59 19.00 -14.40
N THR A 117 -24.50 18.81 -13.66
CA THR A 117 -24.10 19.70 -12.56
C THR A 117 -22.70 20.25 -12.78
N GLY A 118 -22.42 21.44 -12.25
CA GLY A 118 -21.12 22.09 -12.35
C GLY A 118 -21.22 23.58 -12.00
N ASP A 119 -20.07 24.24 -11.95
CA ASP A 119 -19.98 25.65 -11.57
C ASP A 119 -20.74 26.57 -12.53
N SER A 120 -21.10 27.75 -12.05
CA SER A 120 -21.77 28.78 -12.87
C SER A 120 -20.85 29.20 -14.03
N GLY A 121 -21.40 29.36 -15.23
CA GLY A 121 -20.62 29.83 -16.39
C GLY A 121 -19.81 28.78 -17.16
N LEU A 122 -19.90 27.49 -16.82
CA LEU A 122 -19.24 26.39 -17.59
C LEU A 122 -19.96 25.99 -18.89
N GLY A 123 -21.09 26.63 -19.21
CA GLY A 123 -21.87 26.36 -20.42
C GLY A 123 -22.85 25.18 -20.32
N LYS A 124 -23.36 24.85 -19.11
CA LYS A 124 -24.34 23.76 -18.89
C LYS A 124 -25.57 23.87 -19.81
N SER A 125 -26.21 25.04 -19.83
CA SER A 125 -27.40 25.29 -20.65
C SER A 125 -27.07 25.22 -22.15
N SER A 126 -25.97 25.84 -22.60
CA SER A 126 -25.50 25.77 -23.99
C SER A 126 -25.17 24.34 -24.44
N LEU A 127 -24.50 23.55 -23.59
CA LEU A 127 -24.20 22.13 -23.84
C LEU A 127 -25.47 21.33 -24.09
N CYS A 128 -26.47 21.49 -23.22
CA CYS A 128 -27.72 20.79 -23.39
C CYS A 128 -28.46 21.29 -24.64
N ARG A 129 -28.66 22.61 -24.79
CA ARG A 129 -29.49 23.21 -25.85
C ARG A 129 -28.91 23.07 -27.27
N ALA A 130 -27.60 23.30 -27.44
CA ALA A 130 -26.94 23.27 -28.76
C ALA A 130 -26.23 21.95 -29.04
N GLY A 131 -25.75 21.26 -28.00
CA GLY A 131 -25.09 19.96 -28.13
C GLY A 131 -26.06 18.79 -28.11
N VAL A 132 -26.87 18.68 -27.04
CA VAL A 132 -27.65 17.47 -26.75
C VAL A 132 -29.03 17.47 -27.41
N LEU A 133 -29.83 18.54 -27.23
CA LEU A 133 -31.23 18.58 -27.71
C LEU A 133 -31.38 18.36 -29.22
N PRO A 134 -30.53 18.93 -30.11
CA PRO A 134 -30.65 18.71 -31.55
C PRO A 134 -30.47 17.25 -31.96
N ARG A 135 -29.74 16.48 -31.13
CA ARG A 135 -29.41 15.06 -31.34
C ARG A 135 -30.33 14.10 -30.58
N VAL A 136 -31.30 14.62 -29.81
CA VAL A 136 -32.30 13.79 -29.12
C VAL A 136 -33.10 12.90 -30.09
N PRO A 137 -33.52 13.38 -31.28
CA PRO A 137 -34.20 12.53 -32.26
C PRO A 137 -33.39 11.32 -32.72
N ASP A 138 -32.06 11.39 -32.61
CA ASP A 138 -31.12 10.32 -33.03
C ASP A 138 -30.82 9.31 -31.91
N LEU A 139 -31.48 9.43 -30.74
CA LEU A 139 -31.29 8.48 -29.65
C LEU A 139 -31.67 7.06 -30.09
N PRO A 140 -30.85 6.04 -29.76
CA PRO A 140 -31.07 4.67 -30.22
C PRO A 140 -32.34 4.07 -29.58
N GLY A 141 -33.09 3.32 -30.38
CA GLY A 141 -34.25 2.56 -29.93
C GLY A 141 -35.44 2.68 -30.88
N PRO A 142 -36.53 1.95 -30.59
CA PRO A 142 -37.72 1.92 -31.44
C PRO A 142 -38.59 3.18 -31.31
N MET A 143 -38.18 4.16 -30.49
CA MET A 143 -38.96 5.36 -30.23
C MET A 143 -38.40 6.59 -30.93
N LYS A 144 -39.28 7.41 -31.51
CA LYS A 144 -38.90 8.73 -32.00
C LYS A 144 -39.01 9.75 -30.87
N TRP A 145 -37.88 10.33 -30.49
CA TRP A 145 -37.79 11.22 -29.33
C TRP A 145 -37.94 12.69 -29.74
N THR A 146 -38.74 13.43 -28.96
CA THR A 146 -38.86 14.90 -29.05
C THR A 146 -38.36 15.52 -27.76
N ALA A 147 -37.60 16.61 -27.86
CA ALA A 147 -37.17 17.39 -26.70
C ALA A 147 -38.18 18.48 -26.35
N VAL A 148 -38.50 18.63 -25.06
CA VAL A 148 -39.35 19.71 -24.53
C VAL A 148 -38.56 20.51 -23.51
N LEU A 149 -38.27 21.78 -23.81
CA LEU A 149 -37.56 22.68 -22.91
C LEU A 149 -38.52 23.24 -21.86
N VAL A 150 -38.13 23.16 -20.59
CA VAL A 150 -38.86 23.73 -19.45
C VAL A 150 -37.90 24.57 -18.63
N MET A 151 -38.31 25.80 -18.33
CA MET A 151 -37.64 26.72 -17.41
C MET A 151 -38.56 26.94 -16.21
N PRO A 152 -38.28 26.37 -15.02
CA PRO A 152 -39.24 26.34 -13.92
C PRO A 152 -39.73 27.71 -13.42
N GLY A 153 -38.87 28.70 -13.22
CA GLY A 153 -39.26 30.04 -12.76
C GLY A 153 -40.00 30.07 -11.41
N ALA A 154 -40.81 31.12 -11.19
CA ALA A 154 -41.56 31.35 -9.94
C ALA A 154 -42.83 30.49 -9.81
N HIS A 155 -43.36 29.96 -10.92
CA HIS A 155 -44.49 29.03 -10.96
C HIS A 155 -44.11 27.74 -11.72
N PRO A 156 -43.23 26.90 -11.15
CA PRO A 156 -42.71 25.68 -11.79
C PRO A 156 -43.77 24.76 -12.39
N LEU A 157 -44.90 24.55 -11.73
CA LEU A 157 -45.92 23.62 -12.21
C LEU A 157 -46.65 24.17 -13.44
N ASP A 158 -46.97 25.47 -13.44
CA ASP A 158 -47.57 26.14 -14.59
C ASP A 158 -46.63 26.14 -15.80
N ALA A 159 -45.34 26.41 -15.59
CA ALA A 159 -44.33 26.38 -16.65
C ALA A 159 -44.20 24.98 -17.30
N LEU A 160 -44.28 23.91 -16.51
CA LEU A 160 -44.28 22.54 -17.03
C LEU A 160 -45.56 22.23 -17.81
N CYS A 161 -46.72 22.61 -17.28
CA CYS A 161 -48.00 22.41 -17.96
C CYS A 161 -48.08 23.21 -19.27
N ALA A 162 -47.55 24.44 -19.29
CA ALA A 162 -47.44 25.28 -20.48
C ALA A 162 -46.57 24.64 -21.56
N ALA A 163 -45.38 24.16 -21.20
CA ALA A 163 -44.48 23.50 -22.15
C ALA A 163 -45.08 22.20 -22.74
N ILE A 164 -45.84 21.46 -21.92
CA ILE A 164 -46.58 20.26 -22.36
C ILE A 164 -47.72 20.63 -23.30
N GLU A 165 -48.48 21.69 -23.03
CA GLU A 165 -49.53 22.17 -23.92
C GLU A 165 -48.95 22.58 -25.28
N ASP A 166 -47.90 23.40 -25.27
CA ASP A 166 -47.28 23.93 -26.50
C ASP A 166 -46.64 22.83 -27.36
N SER A 167 -46.07 21.79 -26.75
CA SER A 167 -45.30 20.77 -27.46
C SER A 167 -46.05 19.46 -27.71
N ILE A 168 -47.00 19.11 -26.83
CA ILE A 168 -47.69 17.80 -26.82
C ILE A 168 -49.22 17.99 -27.01
N GLY A 169 -49.76 19.20 -26.76
CA GLY A 169 -51.17 19.52 -26.99
C GLY A 169 -52.13 19.11 -25.88
N ILE A 170 -51.63 18.82 -24.68
CA ILE A 170 -52.49 18.51 -23.52
C ILE A 170 -52.83 19.81 -22.79
N PRO A 171 -54.12 20.16 -22.57
CA PRO A 171 -54.49 21.43 -21.95
C PRO A 171 -53.87 21.61 -20.55
N ARG A 172 -53.40 22.83 -20.25
CA ARG A 172 -52.73 23.15 -18.97
C ARG A 172 -53.50 22.68 -17.74
N GLN A 173 -54.82 22.95 -17.69
CA GLN A 173 -55.67 22.58 -16.56
C GLN A 173 -55.78 21.06 -16.38
N THR A 174 -55.87 20.30 -17.47
CA THR A 174 -55.93 18.82 -17.42
C THR A 174 -54.63 18.23 -16.88
N MET A 175 -53.49 18.79 -17.29
CA MET A 175 -52.19 18.36 -16.80
C MET A 175 -51.96 18.77 -15.34
N ALA A 176 -52.39 19.96 -14.94
CA ALA A 176 -52.32 20.43 -13.56
C ALA A 176 -53.12 19.51 -12.60
N SER A 177 -54.36 19.16 -12.93
CA SER A 177 -55.16 18.22 -12.14
C SER A 177 -54.53 16.83 -12.08
N ALA A 178 -53.92 16.35 -13.17
CA ALA A 178 -53.22 15.07 -13.17
C ALA A 178 -52.00 15.08 -12.24
N PHE A 179 -51.25 16.19 -12.16
CA PHE A 179 -50.14 16.33 -11.22
C PHE A 179 -50.57 16.46 -9.75
N GLU A 180 -51.74 17.06 -9.48
CA GLU A 180 -52.34 17.11 -8.14
C GLU A 180 -52.69 15.71 -7.63
N GLU A 181 -53.26 14.86 -8.48
CA GLU A 181 -53.58 13.45 -8.16
C GLU A 181 -52.33 12.60 -7.93
N GLY A 182 -51.29 12.78 -8.77
CA GLY A 182 -50.01 12.11 -8.58
C GLY A 182 -49.15 12.02 -9.86
N PRO A 183 -47.83 11.83 -9.71
CA PRO A 183 -46.92 11.76 -10.86
C PRO A 183 -47.20 10.57 -11.79
N ASP A 184 -47.77 9.48 -11.27
CA ASP A 184 -48.14 8.31 -12.08
C ASP A 184 -49.36 8.58 -12.98
N THR A 185 -50.34 9.34 -12.50
CA THR A 185 -51.49 9.79 -13.30
C THR A 185 -51.05 10.72 -14.42
N ALA A 186 -50.21 11.72 -14.10
CA ALA A 186 -49.66 12.65 -15.09
C ALA A 186 -48.82 11.93 -16.16
N CYS A 187 -47.92 11.02 -15.76
CA CYS A 187 -47.10 10.25 -16.72
C CYS A 187 -47.94 9.30 -17.58
N ARG A 188 -49.02 8.73 -17.03
CA ARG A 188 -49.95 7.87 -17.78
C ARG A 188 -50.71 8.67 -18.83
N LEU A 189 -51.19 9.86 -18.48
CA LEU A 189 -51.86 10.78 -19.41
C LEU A 189 -50.91 11.20 -20.54
N LEU A 190 -49.68 11.62 -20.20
CA LEU A 190 -48.65 11.95 -21.20
C LEU A 190 -48.40 10.78 -22.17
N ARG A 191 -48.23 9.56 -21.65
CA ARG A 191 -47.99 8.38 -22.47
C ARG A 191 -49.20 8.05 -23.37
N GLN A 192 -50.42 8.14 -22.86
CA GLN A 192 -51.63 7.92 -23.66
C GLN A 192 -51.68 8.88 -24.84
N THR A 193 -51.41 10.17 -24.63
CA THR A 193 -51.40 11.17 -25.71
C THR A 193 -50.27 10.93 -26.72
N LEU A 194 -49.07 10.55 -26.26
CA LEU A 194 -47.94 10.22 -27.14
C LEU A 194 -48.18 8.94 -27.97
N CYS A 195 -48.95 7.98 -27.44
CA CYS A 195 -49.32 6.74 -28.14
C CYS A 195 -50.54 6.86 -29.06
N SER A 196 -51.39 7.88 -28.89
CA SER A 196 -52.67 8.04 -29.63
C SER A 196 -52.56 8.67 -31.03
N GLY A 197 -51.36 8.70 -31.63
CA GLY A 197 -51.15 9.26 -32.97
C GLY A 197 -51.59 8.31 -34.10
N ASP A 198 -52.15 8.87 -35.17
CA ASP A 198 -52.84 8.20 -36.31
C ASP A 198 -51.99 7.24 -37.20
N GLN A 199 -50.77 6.83 -36.81
CA GLN A 199 -49.93 5.94 -37.63
C GLN A 199 -49.19 4.90 -36.76
N PRO A 200 -49.73 3.67 -36.62
CA PRO A 200 -49.13 2.60 -35.80
C PRO A 200 -47.88 1.92 -36.39
N ASP A 201 -47.50 2.22 -37.64
CA ASP A 201 -46.34 1.61 -38.34
C ASP A 201 -45.02 2.39 -38.21
N GLN A 202 -45.00 3.53 -37.54
CA GLN A 202 -43.76 4.25 -37.19
C GLN A 202 -43.58 4.18 -35.67
N GLY A 203 -42.47 3.61 -35.22
CA GLY A 203 -42.19 3.31 -33.81
C GLY A 203 -42.60 4.40 -32.79
N GLY A 204 -42.99 3.98 -31.59
CA GLY A 204 -43.69 4.82 -30.60
C GLY A 204 -43.03 6.18 -30.32
N ARG A 205 -43.81 7.21 -29.98
CA ARG A 205 -43.25 8.54 -29.65
C ARG A 205 -42.80 8.59 -28.21
N GLY A 206 -41.62 9.18 -27.99
CA GLY A 206 -41.07 9.45 -26.66
C GLY A 206 -40.78 10.93 -26.47
N VAL A 207 -40.75 11.38 -25.22
CA VAL A 207 -40.40 12.75 -24.86
C VAL A 207 -39.19 12.79 -23.93
N VAL A 208 -38.25 13.68 -24.23
CA VAL A 208 -37.16 14.08 -23.32
C VAL A 208 -37.50 15.46 -22.79
N PHE A 209 -37.88 15.55 -21.52
CA PHE A 209 -38.00 16.84 -20.85
C PHE A 209 -36.61 17.36 -20.54
N PHE A 210 -36.36 18.63 -20.86
CA PHE A 210 -35.15 19.33 -20.47
C PHE A 210 -35.49 20.43 -19.47
N TRP A 211 -35.19 20.18 -18.20
CA TRP A 211 -35.38 21.14 -17.11
C TRP A 211 -34.10 21.94 -16.90
N ASP A 212 -34.05 23.13 -17.46
CA ASP A 212 -32.89 23.99 -17.38
C ASP A 212 -33.02 24.93 -16.16
N GLN A 213 -31.93 25.09 -15.41
CA GLN A 213 -31.89 25.80 -14.12
C GLN A 213 -32.86 25.22 -13.08
N LEU A 214 -32.71 23.92 -12.80
CA LEU A 214 -33.51 23.19 -11.82
C LEU A 214 -33.52 23.85 -10.43
N GLU A 215 -32.46 24.58 -10.08
CA GLU A 215 -32.38 25.33 -8.83
C GLU A 215 -33.53 26.34 -8.65
N GLU A 216 -34.12 26.87 -9.73
CA GLU A 216 -35.22 27.85 -9.66
C GLU A 216 -36.43 27.31 -8.89
N ILE A 217 -36.66 26.00 -8.92
CA ILE A 217 -37.73 25.32 -8.16
C ILE A 217 -37.55 25.53 -6.65
N PHE A 218 -36.31 25.56 -6.17
CA PHE A 218 -35.99 25.67 -4.75
C PHE A 218 -35.63 27.09 -4.31
N THR A 219 -35.45 28.02 -5.25
CA THR A 219 -35.08 29.41 -4.97
C THR A 219 -36.18 30.41 -5.25
N LEU A 220 -36.96 30.19 -6.32
CA LEU A 220 -38.02 31.09 -6.79
C LEU A 220 -39.42 30.47 -6.66
N GLY A 221 -39.52 29.15 -6.81
CA GLY A 221 -40.79 28.42 -6.77
C GLY A 221 -41.42 28.29 -5.38
N ASP A 222 -42.72 28.05 -5.35
CA ASP A 222 -43.47 27.71 -4.14
C ASP A 222 -42.92 26.40 -3.53
N PRO A 223 -42.57 26.35 -2.22
CA PRO A 223 -42.16 25.13 -1.52
C PRO A 223 -43.11 23.94 -1.71
N MET A 224 -44.40 24.16 -1.94
CA MET A 224 -45.38 23.10 -2.20
C MET A 224 -45.22 22.50 -3.61
N GLU A 225 -44.93 23.33 -4.62
CA GLU A 225 -44.65 22.87 -5.99
C GLU A 225 -43.31 22.14 -6.07
N ALA A 226 -42.31 22.53 -5.27
CA ALA A 226 -41.05 21.80 -5.16
C ALA A 226 -41.24 20.33 -4.74
N GLN A 227 -42.25 20.02 -3.91
CA GLN A 227 -42.59 18.64 -3.54
C GLN A 227 -43.21 17.83 -4.69
N VAL A 228 -43.91 18.48 -5.63
CA VAL A 228 -44.45 17.83 -6.83
C VAL A 228 -43.30 17.38 -7.73
N TYR A 229 -42.33 18.26 -7.97
CA TYR A 229 -41.13 17.94 -8.74
C TYR A 229 -40.27 16.84 -8.08
N ALA A 230 -40.18 16.83 -6.75
CA ALA A 230 -39.53 15.76 -5.99
C ALA A 230 -40.17 14.38 -6.20
N ARG A 231 -41.51 14.35 -6.17
CA ARG A 231 -42.29 13.12 -6.43
C ARG A 231 -42.14 12.67 -7.88
N LEU A 232 -42.12 13.62 -8.83
CA LEU A 232 -41.92 13.34 -10.24
C LEU A 232 -40.52 12.78 -10.54
N LEU A 233 -39.46 13.37 -9.99
CA LEU A 233 -38.09 12.86 -10.13
C LEU A 233 -37.96 11.42 -9.63
N ARG A 234 -38.48 11.12 -8.43
CA ARG A 234 -38.50 9.76 -7.89
C ARG A 234 -39.31 8.79 -8.75
N TYR A 235 -40.43 9.25 -9.33
CA TYR A 235 -41.21 8.42 -10.25
C TYR A 235 -40.43 8.11 -11.53
N LEU A 236 -39.71 9.09 -12.10
CA LEU A 236 -38.90 8.92 -13.31
C LEU A 236 -37.73 7.94 -13.11
N GLU A 237 -37.22 7.75 -11.89
CA GLU A 237 -36.23 6.71 -11.58
C GLU A 237 -36.75 5.30 -11.87
N SER A 238 -38.07 5.07 -11.79
CA SER A 238 -38.69 3.78 -12.16
C SER A 238 -38.69 3.53 -13.68
N ALA A 239 -38.11 4.43 -14.47
CA ALA A 239 -37.99 4.37 -15.92
C ALA A 239 -39.34 4.17 -16.65
N PRO A 240 -40.32 5.08 -16.45
CA PRO A 240 -41.58 4.99 -17.17
C PRO A 240 -41.34 5.01 -18.69
N PRO A 241 -41.92 4.06 -19.45
CA PRO A 241 -41.69 3.97 -20.89
C PRO A 241 -42.09 5.25 -21.63
N GLY A 242 -41.20 5.74 -22.50
CA GLY A 242 -41.45 6.89 -23.37
C GLY A 242 -41.22 8.26 -22.74
N ILE A 243 -40.77 8.34 -21.48
CA ILE A 243 -40.46 9.61 -20.81
C ILE A 243 -39.02 9.57 -20.29
N LYS A 244 -38.24 10.59 -20.62
CA LYS A 244 -36.88 10.80 -20.13
C LYS A 244 -36.71 12.23 -19.62
N LEU A 245 -35.74 12.43 -18.73
CA LEU A 245 -35.40 13.73 -18.17
C LEU A 245 -33.91 14.04 -18.33
N LEU A 246 -33.64 15.20 -18.89
CA LEU A 246 -32.37 15.91 -18.80
C LEU A 246 -32.59 17.13 -17.90
N ALA A 247 -31.70 17.39 -16.95
CA ALA A 247 -31.79 18.61 -16.13
C ALA A 247 -30.42 19.26 -15.96
N THR A 248 -30.40 20.57 -15.73
CA THR A 248 -29.18 21.29 -15.29
C THR A 248 -29.38 21.82 -13.88
N ILE A 249 -28.35 21.73 -13.04
CA ILE A 249 -28.35 22.33 -11.70
C ILE A 249 -26.98 22.89 -11.34
N ARG A 250 -26.94 23.95 -10.52
CA ARG A 250 -25.70 24.43 -9.90
C ARG A 250 -25.23 23.51 -8.75
N VAL A 251 -23.91 23.37 -8.60
CA VAL A 251 -23.31 22.50 -7.57
C VAL A 251 -23.74 22.89 -6.13
N ASP A 252 -23.87 24.18 -5.84
CA ASP A 252 -24.30 24.71 -4.53
C ASP A 252 -25.71 24.29 -4.12
N PHE A 253 -26.54 23.84 -5.08
CA PHE A 253 -27.92 23.42 -4.85
C PHE A 253 -28.08 21.90 -4.80
N LEU A 254 -27.00 21.11 -4.95
CA LEU A 254 -27.06 19.65 -4.86
C LEU A 254 -27.51 19.16 -3.48
N GLY A 255 -27.11 19.82 -2.40
CA GLY A 255 -27.55 19.46 -1.05
C GLY A 255 -29.05 19.66 -0.85
N ARG A 256 -29.63 20.72 -1.44
CA ARG A 256 -31.09 20.93 -1.43
C ARG A 256 -31.80 19.90 -2.31
N LEU A 257 -31.27 19.61 -3.50
CA LEU A 257 -31.82 18.58 -4.38
C LEU A 257 -31.83 17.19 -3.69
N ALA A 258 -30.74 16.81 -3.02
CA ALA A 258 -30.64 15.56 -2.26
C ALA A 258 -31.61 15.52 -1.08
N SER A 259 -31.79 16.62 -0.36
CA SER A 259 -32.75 16.68 0.75
C SER A 259 -34.21 16.48 0.33
N VAL A 260 -34.52 16.80 -0.93
CA VAL A 260 -35.88 16.73 -1.48
C VAL A 260 -36.11 15.42 -2.26
N CYS A 261 -35.10 14.90 -2.96
CA CYS A 261 -35.23 13.72 -3.84
C CYS A 261 -34.65 12.44 -3.24
N GLY A 262 -33.90 12.53 -2.14
CA GLY A 262 -33.13 11.43 -1.55
C GLY A 262 -31.80 11.17 -2.27
N ASP A 263 -30.99 10.25 -1.73
CA ASP A 263 -29.63 9.99 -2.21
C ASP A 263 -29.55 9.34 -3.59
N ALA A 264 -30.66 8.79 -4.11
CA ALA A 264 -30.72 8.12 -5.41
C ALA A 264 -30.38 9.06 -6.59
N VAL A 265 -30.68 10.35 -6.47
CA VAL A 265 -30.37 11.38 -7.48
C VAL A 265 -28.87 11.48 -7.78
N THR A 266 -28.00 11.10 -6.83
CA THR A 266 -26.54 11.11 -7.02
C THR A 266 -26.08 10.20 -8.15
N ARG A 267 -26.81 9.11 -8.43
CA ARG A 267 -26.53 8.14 -9.50
C ARG A 267 -26.76 8.72 -10.90
N HIS A 268 -27.56 9.79 -10.98
CA HIS A 268 -27.94 10.45 -12.23
C HIS A 268 -27.09 11.69 -12.54
N LEU A 269 -26.14 12.05 -11.67
CA LEU A 269 -25.31 13.24 -11.84
C LEU A 269 -24.24 13.07 -12.93
N TYR A 270 -24.14 14.06 -13.81
CA TYR A 270 -23.04 14.27 -14.72
C TYR A 270 -22.32 15.58 -14.35
N PHE A 271 -21.12 15.46 -13.77
CA PHE A 271 -20.30 16.63 -13.41
C PHE A 271 -19.62 17.19 -14.65
N LEU A 272 -20.10 18.35 -15.11
CA LEU A 272 -19.49 19.12 -16.19
C LEU A 272 -18.23 19.81 -15.67
N ARG A 273 -17.09 19.47 -16.28
CA ARG A 273 -15.80 20.04 -15.93
C ARG A 273 -15.50 21.31 -16.73
N PRO A 274 -14.64 22.21 -16.22
CA PRO A 274 -14.06 23.28 -17.02
C PRO A 274 -13.40 22.73 -18.29
N LEU A 275 -13.44 23.51 -19.37
CA LEU A 275 -12.75 23.18 -20.62
C LEU A 275 -11.24 23.21 -20.40
N THR A 276 -10.51 22.28 -21.02
CA THR A 276 -9.04 22.35 -21.05
C THR A 276 -8.58 23.45 -21.99
N GLU A 277 -7.32 23.87 -21.90
CA GLU A 277 -6.76 24.90 -22.79
C GLU A 277 -6.88 24.53 -24.28
N GLU A 278 -6.71 23.24 -24.62
CA GLU A 278 -6.83 22.75 -26.00
C GLU A 278 -8.26 22.89 -26.51
N ARG A 279 -9.26 22.59 -25.65
CA ARG A 279 -10.67 22.71 -26.00
C ARG A 279 -11.15 24.16 -26.00
N LEU A 280 -10.62 25.00 -25.12
CA LEU A 280 -10.85 26.45 -25.15
C LEU A 280 -10.32 27.05 -26.46
N ARG A 281 -9.14 26.63 -26.91
CA ARG A 281 -8.60 27.03 -28.21
C ARG A 281 -9.53 26.66 -29.35
N GLU A 282 -10.09 25.44 -29.31
CA GLU A 282 -11.06 24.98 -30.30
C GLU A 282 -12.34 25.84 -30.30
N VAL A 283 -12.90 26.13 -29.12
CA VAL A 283 -14.06 27.03 -28.94
C VAL A 283 -13.78 28.43 -29.51
N ILE A 284 -12.57 28.94 -29.32
CA ILE A 284 -12.18 30.26 -29.81
C ILE A 284 -12.02 30.25 -31.33
N VAL A 285 -11.31 29.28 -31.89
CA VAL A 285 -10.83 29.35 -33.28
C VAL A 285 -11.83 28.77 -34.28
N ALA A 286 -12.43 27.62 -33.98
CA ALA A 286 -13.23 26.86 -34.94
C ALA A 286 -14.48 27.60 -35.47
N PRO A 287 -15.23 28.38 -34.66
CA PRO A 287 -16.35 29.15 -35.17
C PRO A 287 -15.97 30.19 -36.25
N ALA A 288 -14.84 30.89 -36.07
CA ALA A 288 -14.34 31.85 -37.07
C ALA A 288 -13.82 31.15 -38.33
N GLU A 289 -13.08 30.05 -38.18
CA GLU A 289 -12.56 29.27 -39.32
C GLU A 289 -13.69 28.74 -40.21
N ARG A 290 -14.83 28.36 -39.63
CA ARG A 290 -16.02 27.89 -40.38
C ARG A 290 -16.56 28.96 -41.34
N LEU A 291 -16.42 30.24 -41.00
CA LEU A 291 -16.79 31.37 -41.85
C LEU A 291 -15.60 31.88 -42.70
N GLY A 292 -14.46 31.20 -42.65
CA GLY A 292 -13.25 31.52 -43.41
C GLY A 292 -12.42 32.66 -42.81
N TYR A 293 -12.55 32.94 -41.51
CA TYR A 293 -11.78 33.95 -40.80
C TYR A 293 -10.72 33.31 -39.90
N THR A 294 -9.60 34.00 -39.70
CA THR A 294 -8.52 33.57 -38.81
C THR A 294 -8.16 34.65 -37.79
N PHE A 295 -7.55 34.27 -36.67
CA PHE A 295 -6.97 35.20 -35.72
C PHE A 295 -5.57 35.62 -36.17
N GLU A 296 -5.21 36.90 -36.03
CA GLU A 296 -3.94 37.45 -36.53
C GLU A 296 -2.69 36.73 -36.00
N SER A 297 -2.72 36.19 -34.78
CA SER A 297 -1.59 35.46 -34.21
C SER A 297 -2.01 34.38 -33.22
N GLY A 298 -1.23 33.28 -33.16
CA GLY A 298 -1.42 32.24 -32.14
C GLY A 298 -1.21 32.74 -30.71
N GLN A 299 -0.41 33.79 -30.51
CA GLN A 299 -0.23 34.44 -29.20
C GLN A 299 -1.52 35.12 -28.71
N MET A 300 -2.26 35.77 -29.62
CA MET A 300 -3.57 36.37 -29.29
C MET A 300 -4.56 35.29 -28.83
N VAL A 301 -4.59 34.15 -29.52
CA VAL A 301 -5.43 33.01 -29.12
C VAL A 301 -4.99 32.48 -27.76
N GLN A 302 -3.70 32.35 -27.48
CA GLN A 302 -3.21 31.93 -26.16
C GLN A 302 -3.60 32.92 -25.04
N THR A 303 -3.62 34.23 -25.32
CA THR A 303 -4.12 35.22 -24.34
C THR A 303 -5.60 35.03 -24.03
N LEU A 304 -6.42 34.75 -25.04
CA LEU A 304 -7.85 34.46 -24.87
C LEU A 304 -8.06 33.15 -24.09
N VAL A 305 -7.29 32.11 -24.38
CA VAL A 305 -7.31 30.82 -23.66
C VAL A 305 -6.90 31.01 -22.20
N ALA A 306 -5.78 31.69 -21.93
CA ALA A 306 -5.29 31.91 -20.57
C ALA A 306 -6.29 32.69 -19.70
N ALA A 307 -6.94 33.71 -20.27
CA ALA A 307 -7.98 34.46 -19.58
C ALA A 307 -9.23 33.61 -19.27
N ALA A 308 -9.53 32.61 -20.10
CA ALA A 308 -10.65 31.69 -19.93
C ALA A 308 -10.32 30.42 -19.11
N ALA A 309 -9.06 30.21 -18.73
CA ALA A 309 -8.60 29.08 -17.92
C ALA A 309 -8.31 29.43 -16.45
N GLY A 310 -8.23 30.72 -16.09
CA GLY A 310 -7.91 31.19 -14.73
C GLY A 310 -9.02 30.94 -13.69
N GLU A 311 -8.69 31.11 -12.41
CA GLU A 311 -9.59 30.86 -11.26
C GLU A 311 -10.90 31.69 -11.27
N GLN A 312 -10.93 32.80 -12.01
CA GLN A 312 -12.10 33.68 -12.15
C GLN A 312 -12.76 33.59 -13.55
N ALA A 313 -12.37 32.61 -14.36
CA ALA A 313 -12.79 32.50 -15.75
C ALA A 313 -14.29 32.20 -15.93
N SER A 314 -14.90 32.87 -16.91
CA SER A 314 -16.30 32.69 -17.27
C SER A 314 -16.40 32.58 -18.79
N LEU A 315 -16.88 31.43 -19.31
CA LEU A 315 -17.10 31.27 -20.76
C LEU A 315 -18.01 32.36 -21.35
N PRO A 316 -19.06 32.84 -20.66
CA PRO A 316 -19.84 34.00 -21.09
C PRO A 316 -19.02 35.28 -21.32
N LEU A 317 -17.98 35.53 -20.51
CA LEU A 317 -17.10 36.69 -20.69
C LEU A 317 -16.17 36.52 -21.89
N LEU A 318 -15.68 35.28 -22.11
CA LEU A 318 -14.94 34.93 -23.30
C LEU A 318 -15.80 35.13 -24.55
N GLU A 319 -17.02 34.59 -24.59
CA GLU A 319 -17.97 34.74 -25.70
C GLU A 319 -18.29 36.21 -25.99
N PHE A 320 -18.52 37.03 -24.95
CA PHE A 320 -18.70 38.48 -25.13
C PHE A 320 -17.50 39.13 -25.79
N THR A 321 -16.29 38.79 -25.35
CA THR A 321 -15.05 39.32 -25.95
C THR A 321 -14.92 38.86 -27.40
N LEU A 322 -15.19 37.59 -27.71
CA LEU A 322 -15.13 37.06 -29.06
C LEU A 322 -16.18 37.70 -29.99
N GLU A 323 -17.37 38.00 -29.49
CA GLU A 323 -18.39 38.76 -30.23
C GLU A 323 -17.88 40.15 -30.61
N ARG A 324 -17.30 40.90 -29.66
CA ARG A 324 -16.75 42.25 -29.96
C ARG A 324 -15.55 42.17 -30.90
N LEU A 325 -14.67 41.19 -30.73
CA LEU A 325 -13.56 40.95 -31.65
C LEU A 325 -14.05 40.64 -33.07
N TRP A 326 -15.15 39.90 -33.18
CA TRP A 326 -15.78 39.60 -34.46
C TRP A 326 -16.40 40.84 -35.11
N GLU A 327 -17.02 41.74 -34.34
CA GLU A 327 -17.52 43.03 -34.86
C GLU A 327 -16.37 43.91 -35.37
N MET A 328 -15.21 43.87 -34.71
CA MET A 328 -14.01 44.63 -35.07
C MET A 328 -13.10 43.95 -36.11
N ARG A 329 -13.55 42.84 -36.72
CA ARG A 329 -12.75 42.08 -37.69
C ARG A 329 -12.47 42.85 -38.98
N ASP A 330 -11.34 42.55 -39.62
CA ASP A 330 -11.04 43.01 -40.98
C ASP A 330 -11.76 42.08 -41.98
N GLN A 331 -12.86 42.58 -42.55
CA GLN A 331 -13.67 41.82 -43.52
C GLN A 331 -12.95 41.60 -44.85
N ALA A 332 -12.02 42.49 -45.25
CA ALA A 332 -11.28 42.37 -46.50
C ALA A 332 -10.18 41.32 -46.41
N ARG A 333 -9.46 41.29 -45.29
CA ARG A 333 -8.38 40.31 -45.04
C ARG A 333 -8.87 39.00 -44.43
N LYS A 334 -10.13 38.95 -44.00
CA LYS A 334 -10.72 37.83 -43.24
C LYS A 334 -9.92 37.48 -41.98
N VAL A 335 -9.48 38.51 -41.25
CA VAL A 335 -8.67 38.36 -40.03
C VAL A 335 -9.28 39.13 -38.88
N ILE A 336 -9.25 38.54 -37.69
CA ILE A 336 -9.54 39.21 -36.41
C ILE A 336 -8.22 39.80 -35.87
N PRO A 337 -8.06 41.13 -35.84
CA PRO A 337 -6.77 41.75 -35.56
C PRO A 337 -6.43 41.78 -34.06
N LYS A 338 -5.14 41.63 -33.72
CA LYS A 338 -4.61 41.72 -32.36
C LYS A 338 -4.85 43.10 -31.74
N SER A 339 -4.83 44.16 -32.55
CA SER A 339 -5.14 45.52 -32.10
C SER A 339 -6.55 45.67 -31.52
N ALA A 340 -7.53 44.88 -32.00
CA ALA A 340 -8.89 44.90 -31.46
C ALA A 340 -8.92 44.38 -30.01
N LEU A 341 -8.17 43.31 -29.69
CA LEU A 341 -8.07 42.80 -28.32
C LEU A 341 -7.39 43.79 -27.38
N SER A 342 -6.36 44.50 -27.86
CA SER A 342 -5.72 45.57 -27.08
C SER A 342 -6.65 46.77 -26.87
N ALA A 343 -7.48 47.12 -27.85
CA ALA A 343 -8.47 48.20 -27.73
C ALA A 343 -9.58 47.86 -26.72
N LEU A 344 -10.06 46.61 -26.74
CA LEU A 344 -10.95 46.07 -25.71
C LEU A 344 -10.26 45.86 -24.35
N GLY A 345 -8.93 46.05 -24.31
CA GLY A 345 -8.00 45.83 -23.21
C GLY A 345 -8.22 44.53 -22.45
N GLY A 346 -8.20 43.44 -23.23
CA GLY A 346 -8.29 42.07 -22.73
C GLY A 346 -9.72 41.60 -22.47
N VAL A 347 -9.84 40.34 -22.05
CA VAL A 347 -11.12 39.67 -21.81
C VAL A 347 -11.90 40.30 -20.65
N GLU A 348 -11.22 40.63 -19.55
CA GLU A 348 -11.86 41.28 -18.38
C GLU A 348 -12.28 42.72 -18.67
N GLY A 349 -11.49 43.46 -19.45
CA GLY A 349 -11.75 44.86 -19.75
C GLY A 349 -12.80 45.11 -20.84
N ALA A 350 -13.19 44.09 -21.62
CA ALA A 350 -14.15 44.23 -22.71
C ALA A 350 -15.55 44.57 -22.20
N ILE A 351 -16.00 43.91 -21.12
CA ILE A 351 -17.35 44.08 -20.58
C ILE A 351 -17.51 45.41 -19.81
N GLY A 352 -16.48 45.82 -19.08
CA GLY A 352 -16.46 47.10 -18.36
C GLY A 352 -16.48 48.29 -19.32
N ARG A 353 -15.68 48.25 -20.39
CA ARG A 353 -15.69 49.28 -21.44
C ARG A 353 -17.04 49.40 -22.13
N HIS A 354 -17.66 48.28 -22.51
CA HIS A 354 -19.00 48.30 -23.11
C HIS A 354 -20.03 48.94 -22.18
N GLY A 355 -20.01 48.57 -20.90
CA GLY A 355 -20.86 49.20 -19.88
C GLY A 355 -20.63 50.71 -19.79
N ASP A 356 -19.37 51.15 -19.73
CA ASP A 356 -19.01 52.58 -19.64
C ASP A 356 -19.34 53.36 -20.92
N GLU A 357 -19.18 52.76 -22.10
CA GLU A 357 -19.55 53.35 -23.40
C GLU A 357 -21.07 53.56 -23.51
N VAL A 358 -21.86 52.57 -23.08
CA VAL A 358 -23.33 52.70 -23.03
C VAL A 358 -23.73 53.80 -22.06
N LEU A 359 -23.09 53.88 -20.88
CA LEU A 359 -23.34 54.99 -19.95
C LEU A 359 -22.90 56.34 -20.52
N ALA A 360 -21.79 56.41 -21.24
CA ALA A 360 -21.29 57.63 -21.88
C ALA A 360 -22.22 58.13 -22.99
N SER A 361 -22.98 57.22 -23.63
CA SER A 361 -24.01 57.57 -24.61
C SER A 361 -25.25 58.23 -24.00
N LEU A 362 -25.43 58.14 -22.67
CA LEU A 362 -26.53 58.73 -21.92
C LEU A 362 -26.18 60.13 -21.36
N ASP A 363 -27.17 61.04 -21.39
CA ASP A 363 -27.05 62.35 -20.75
C ASP A 363 -27.00 62.25 -19.21
N THR A 364 -26.73 63.35 -18.50
CA THR A 364 -26.53 63.32 -17.03
C THR A 364 -27.73 62.73 -16.29
N ARG A 365 -28.97 63.03 -16.74
CA ARG A 365 -30.19 62.45 -16.17
C ARG A 365 -30.35 60.97 -16.51
N GLY A 366 -30.04 60.57 -17.75
CA GLY A 366 -30.05 59.18 -18.20
C GLY A 366 -29.02 58.31 -17.48
N ARG A 367 -27.85 58.84 -17.12
CA ARG A 367 -26.83 58.12 -16.33
C ARG A 367 -27.28 57.85 -14.91
N GLU A 368 -27.92 58.81 -14.24
CA GLU A 368 -28.48 58.60 -12.89
C GLU A 368 -29.66 57.61 -12.91
N ALA A 369 -30.48 57.65 -13.96
CA ALA A 369 -31.54 56.68 -14.22
C ALA A 369 -31.00 55.27 -14.41
N ALA A 370 -30.00 55.10 -15.29
CA ALA A 370 -29.33 53.82 -15.51
C ALA A 370 -28.70 53.27 -14.22
N ARG A 371 -28.08 54.15 -13.40
CA ARG A 371 -27.56 53.78 -12.08
C ARG A 371 -28.65 53.26 -11.16
N ARG A 372 -29.82 53.90 -11.08
CA ARG A 372 -30.95 53.43 -10.26
C ARG A 372 -31.49 52.09 -10.75
N VAL A 373 -31.70 51.93 -12.05
CA VAL A 373 -32.21 50.70 -12.66
C VAL A 373 -31.26 49.53 -12.39
N LEU A 374 -29.97 49.68 -12.71
CA LEU A 374 -28.96 48.64 -12.49
C LEU A 374 -28.86 48.25 -11.01
N LEU A 375 -28.93 49.23 -10.10
CA LEU A 375 -28.88 48.99 -8.66
C LEU A 375 -30.15 48.35 -8.08
N ARG A 376 -31.30 48.39 -8.77
CA ARG A 376 -32.53 47.67 -8.39
C ARG A 376 -32.55 46.23 -8.91
N LEU A 377 -31.78 45.96 -9.97
CA LEU A 377 -31.57 44.62 -10.53
C LEU A 377 -30.45 43.84 -9.83
N VAL A 378 -29.96 44.32 -8.68
CA VAL A 378 -28.98 43.65 -7.83
C VAL A 378 -29.59 43.39 -6.47
N THR A 379 -29.53 42.15 -6.00
CA THR A 379 -30.00 41.75 -4.68
C THR A 379 -29.14 42.39 -3.58
N PRO A 380 -29.62 42.43 -2.33
CA PRO A 380 -28.82 42.87 -1.18
C PRO A 380 -27.53 42.05 -0.93
N HIS A 381 -27.35 40.92 -1.61
CA HIS A 381 -26.16 40.07 -1.52
C HIS A 381 -25.21 40.24 -2.72
N GLY A 382 -25.40 41.28 -3.54
CA GLY A 382 -24.56 41.53 -4.71
C GLY A 382 -24.77 40.53 -5.84
N THR A 383 -25.93 39.85 -5.89
CA THR A 383 -26.30 38.91 -6.96
C THR A 383 -27.39 39.49 -7.85
N ARG A 384 -27.72 38.85 -8.97
CA ARG A 384 -28.76 39.33 -9.90
C ARG A 384 -30.16 39.25 -9.28
N ALA A 385 -30.98 40.27 -9.48
CA ALA A 385 -32.39 40.31 -9.13
C ALA A 385 -33.26 40.47 -10.39
N GLN A 386 -34.52 40.05 -10.29
CA GLN A 386 -35.54 40.21 -11.32
C GLN A 386 -36.54 41.29 -10.89
N ALA A 387 -36.96 42.17 -11.80
CA ALA A 387 -37.92 43.21 -11.50
C ALA A 387 -38.80 43.55 -12.72
N THR A 388 -40.04 43.99 -12.48
CA THR A 388 -40.93 44.42 -13.56
C THR A 388 -40.61 45.84 -14.04
N ARG A 389 -41.19 46.25 -15.17
CA ARG A 389 -41.05 47.64 -15.67
C ARG A 389 -41.50 48.68 -14.63
N GLU A 390 -42.57 48.37 -13.89
CA GLU A 390 -43.17 49.26 -12.89
C GLU A 390 -42.28 49.39 -11.64
N ASP A 391 -41.57 48.32 -11.25
CA ASP A 391 -40.62 48.34 -10.14
C ASP A 391 -39.34 49.14 -10.47
N LEU A 392 -38.97 49.18 -11.75
CA LEU A 392 -37.71 49.76 -12.21
C LEU A 392 -37.82 51.24 -12.58
N CYS A 393 -38.97 51.73 -13.04
CA CYS A 393 -39.07 53.04 -13.68
C CYS A 393 -39.95 54.04 -12.93
N VAL A 394 -39.39 55.23 -12.66
CA VAL A 394 -40.13 56.48 -12.33
C VAL A 394 -39.82 57.49 -13.45
N ASP A 395 -40.76 58.36 -13.85
CA ASP A 395 -40.68 59.26 -15.03
C ASP A 395 -39.25 59.71 -15.41
N GLY A 396 -38.74 59.19 -16.53
CA GLY A 396 -37.36 59.41 -17.03
C GLY A 396 -36.49 58.15 -17.11
N ASP A 397 -36.80 57.12 -16.30
CA ASP A 397 -36.00 55.88 -16.23
C ASP A 397 -36.29 54.88 -17.38
N VAL A 398 -37.44 55.01 -18.05
CA VAL A 398 -37.87 54.09 -19.13
C VAL A 398 -36.90 54.11 -20.31
N ARG A 399 -36.44 55.29 -20.73
CA ARG A 399 -35.49 55.45 -21.83
C ARG A 399 -34.12 54.83 -21.49
N ALA A 400 -33.69 54.94 -20.22
CA ALA A 400 -32.44 54.32 -19.78
C ALA A 400 -32.56 52.79 -19.75
N LEU A 401 -33.68 52.25 -19.28
CA LEU A 401 -33.94 50.80 -19.32
C LEU A 401 -33.95 50.25 -20.76
N GLU A 402 -34.60 50.95 -21.70
CA GLU A 402 -34.61 50.56 -23.12
C GLU A 402 -33.19 50.55 -23.73
N VAL A 403 -32.36 51.54 -23.40
CA VAL A 403 -30.96 51.59 -23.84
C VAL A 403 -30.14 50.46 -23.22
N LEU A 404 -30.32 50.15 -21.94
CA LEU A 404 -29.63 49.04 -21.27
C LEU A 404 -30.04 47.67 -21.85
N VAL A 405 -31.30 47.51 -22.24
CA VAL A 405 -31.81 46.30 -22.91
C VAL A 405 -31.29 46.20 -24.33
N ALA A 406 -31.34 47.29 -25.11
CA ALA A 406 -30.80 47.32 -26.46
C ALA A 406 -29.30 47.05 -26.50
N ALA A 407 -28.56 47.53 -25.49
CA ALA A 407 -27.13 47.29 -25.32
C ALA A 407 -26.81 45.93 -24.68
N ARG A 408 -27.81 45.08 -24.40
CA ARG A 408 -27.67 43.75 -23.81
C ARG A 408 -26.99 43.71 -22.44
N LEU A 409 -27.05 44.82 -21.70
CA LEU A 409 -26.64 44.87 -20.29
C LEU A 409 -27.75 44.35 -19.37
N VAL A 410 -28.99 44.46 -19.83
CA VAL A 410 -30.21 43.95 -19.20
C VAL A 410 -30.95 43.06 -20.20
N THR A 411 -31.44 41.90 -19.76
CA THR A 411 -32.29 41.01 -20.54
C THR A 411 -33.74 41.18 -20.13
N ALA A 412 -34.64 41.20 -21.12
CA ALA A 412 -36.08 41.22 -20.93
C ALA A 412 -36.66 39.84 -21.22
N ARG A 413 -37.52 39.34 -20.35
CA ARG A 413 -38.17 38.02 -20.47
C ARG A 413 -39.68 38.16 -20.29
N GLU A 414 -40.44 37.49 -21.15
CA GLU A 414 -41.89 37.34 -21.00
C GLU A 414 -42.20 36.39 -19.83
N ALA A 415 -43.02 36.85 -18.87
CA ALA A 415 -43.52 36.04 -17.77
C ALA A 415 -45.05 36.21 -17.65
N ALA A 416 -45.72 35.30 -16.95
CA ALA A 416 -47.18 35.26 -16.82
C ALA A 416 -47.81 36.56 -16.23
N GLY A 417 -47.00 37.44 -15.63
CA GLY A 417 -47.42 38.75 -15.08
C GLY A 417 -46.87 39.98 -15.81
N GLY A 418 -46.29 39.82 -17.01
CA GLY A 418 -45.68 40.91 -17.80
C GLY A 418 -44.18 40.72 -18.05
N THR A 419 -43.56 41.68 -18.75
CA THR A 419 -42.12 41.64 -19.07
C THR A 419 -41.27 41.90 -17.82
N VAL A 420 -40.41 40.93 -17.48
CA VAL A 420 -39.46 41.01 -16.36
C VAL A 420 -38.06 41.29 -16.89
N TYR A 421 -37.33 42.14 -16.19
CA TYR A 421 -35.97 42.55 -16.54
C TYR A 421 -34.96 42.05 -15.51
N GLU A 422 -33.78 41.67 -15.98
CA GLU A 422 -32.66 41.23 -15.15
C GLU A 422 -31.32 41.63 -15.77
N ILE A 423 -30.26 41.71 -14.97
CA ILE A 423 -28.90 41.92 -15.53
C ILE A 423 -28.52 40.72 -16.39
N ALA A 424 -28.01 40.95 -17.60
CA ALA A 424 -27.79 39.89 -18.59
C ALA A 424 -26.88 38.76 -18.08
N HIS A 425 -25.85 39.08 -17.28
CA HIS A 425 -24.94 38.09 -16.73
C HIS A 425 -24.25 38.52 -15.42
N GLU A 426 -23.88 37.57 -14.55
CA GLU A 426 -23.22 37.84 -13.26
C GLU A 426 -21.80 38.42 -13.43
N ALA A 427 -21.17 38.17 -14.59
CA ALA A 427 -19.88 38.75 -14.95
C ALA A 427 -19.91 40.29 -14.96
N LEU A 428 -21.06 40.91 -15.24
CA LEU A 428 -21.24 42.36 -15.17
C LEU A 428 -21.09 42.90 -13.75
N LEU A 429 -21.42 42.12 -12.72
CA LEU A 429 -21.32 42.54 -11.32
C LEU A 429 -19.86 42.54 -10.82
N ARG A 430 -18.99 41.76 -11.47
CA ARG A 430 -17.58 41.56 -11.06
C ARG A 430 -16.59 42.31 -11.95
N GLY A 431 -16.80 42.27 -13.27
CA GLY A 431 -15.89 42.81 -14.30
C GLY A 431 -16.20 44.24 -14.75
N TRP A 432 -17.24 44.88 -14.21
CA TRP A 432 -17.55 46.28 -14.49
C TRP A 432 -17.30 47.16 -13.26
N ASP A 433 -16.15 47.85 -13.26
CA ASP A 433 -15.69 48.65 -12.12
C ASP A 433 -16.70 49.70 -11.66
N THR A 434 -17.33 50.39 -12.60
CA THR A 434 -18.34 51.42 -12.31
C THR A 434 -19.54 50.84 -11.56
N LEU A 435 -20.09 49.70 -12.02
CA LEU A 435 -21.21 49.05 -11.36
C LEU A 435 -20.82 48.46 -10.00
N ARG A 436 -19.63 47.86 -9.89
CA ARG A 436 -19.10 47.32 -8.63
C ARG A 436 -18.92 48.42 -7.57
N GLN A 437 -18.39 49.57 -7.95
CA GLN A 437 -18.30 50.74 -7.07
C GLN A 437 -19.69 51.21 -6.61
N TRP A 438 -20.69 51.18 -7.50
CA TRP A 438 -22.07 51.54 -7.13
C TRP A 438 -22.71 50.55 -6.16
N ILE A 439 -22.45 49.25 -6.33
CA ILE A 439 -22.94 48.19 -5.45
C ILE A 439 -22.33 48.34 -4.06
N HIS A 440 -20.99 48.40 -3.96
CA HIS A 440 -20.29 48.56 -2.68
C HIS A 440 -20.66 49.85 -1.95
N ALA A 441 -20.81 50.96 -2.68
CA ALA A 441 -21.21 52.23 -2.07
C ALA A 441 -22.64 52.22 -1.48
N ALA A 442 -23.44 51.20 -1.76
CA ALA A 442 -24.84 51.14 -1.36
C ALA A 442 -25.26 49.84 -0.64
N GLU A 443 -24.32 48.93 -0.41
CA GLU A 443 -24.49 47.61 0.20
C GLU A 443 -24.88 47.74 1.69
N ASP A 444 -24.16 48.57 2.44
CA ASP A 444 -24.34 48.74 3.89
C ASP A 444 -25.70 49.35 4.26
N VAL A 445 -26.19 50.30 3.47
CA VAL A 445 -27.43 51.04 3.81
C VAL A 445 -28.69 50.27 3.39
N ARG A 446 -28.66 49.51 2.30
CA ARG A 446 -29.85 48.81 1.78
C ARG A 446 -30.21 47.54 2.52
N LEU A 447 -29.22 46.76 2.92
CA LEU A 447 -29.43 45.57 3.75
C LEU A 447 -30.09 45.95 5.08
N LEU A 448 -29.74 47.12 5.62
CA LEU A 448 -30.35 47.68 6.81
C LEU A 448 -31.82 48.08 6.58
N VAL A 449 -32.15 48.76 5.48
CA VAL A 449 -33.54 49.16 5.15
C VAL A 449 -34.45 47.96 4.97
N VAL A 450 -34.04 46.95 4.18
CA VAL A 450 -34.88 45.75 3.92
C VAL A 450 -35.15 44.95 5.19
N ARG A 451 -34.13 44.75 6.03
CA ARG A 451 -34.29 44.06 7.33
C ARG A 451 -35.18 44.85 8.29
N LEU A 452 -35.07 46.17 8.29
CA LEU A 452 -35.85 47.05 9.14
C LEU A 452 -37.33 47.04 8.76
N GLU A 453 -37.65 47.08 7.47
CA GLU A 453 -39.02 47.05 6.98
C GLU A 453 -39.70 45.71 7.23
N GLN A 454 -38.98 44.61 6.99
CA GLN A 454 -39.51 43.27 7.24
C GLN A 454 -39.79 43.06 8.74
N ALA A 455 -38.85 43.44 9.61
CA ALA A 455 -39.02 43.35 11.05
C ALA A 455 -40.17 44.22 11.57
N ALA A 456 -40.37 45.41 10.98
CA ALA A 456 -41.48 46.28 11.33
C ALA A 456 -42.85 45.70 10.92
N LYS A 457 -42.94 45.08 9.73
CA LYS A 457 -44.15 44.38 9.27
C LYS A 457 -44.48 43.18 10.16
N ASP A 458 -43.48 42.38 10.53
CA ASP A 458 -43.67 41.23 11.41
C ASP A 458 -44.06 41.64 12.84
N TRP A 459 -43.46 42.72 13.36
CA TRP A 459 -43.81 43.28 14.66
C TRP A 459 -45.24 43.80 14.73
N ASP A 460 -45.72 44.46 13.67
CA ASP A 460 -47.10 44.98 13.63
C ASP A 460 -48.13 43.86 13.43
N ARG A 461 -47.85 42.92 12.51
CA ARG A 461 -48.69 41.74 12.25
C ARG A 461 -48.95 40.92 13.51
N LEU A 462 -47.96 40.81 14.40
CA LEU A 462 -48.04 39.98 15.61
C LEU A 462 -48.52 40.75 16.85
N GLY A 463 -49.06 41.97 16.69
CA GLY A 463 -49.63 42.74 17.80
C GLY A 463 -48.59 43.44 18.67
N ARG A 464 -47.44 43.80 18.10
CA ARG A 464 -46.35 44.57 18.72
C ARG A 464 -45.72 43.93 19.97
N PRO A 465 -45.36 42.63 19.96
CA PRO A 465 -44.76 41.96 21.11
C PRO A 465 -43.35 42.51 21.39
N ARG A 466 -42.92 42.44 22.66
CA ARG A 466 -41.63 43.02 23.10
C ARG A 466 -40.41 42.24 22.60
N ASP A 467 -40.58 40.97 22.28
CA ASP A 467 -39.48 40.05 21.96
C ASP A 467 -39.02 40.18 20.49
N LEU A 468 -39.82 40.88 19.67
CA LEU A 468 -39.49 41.22 18.28
C LEU A 468 -38.79 42.57 18.14
N LEU A 469 -38.58 43.31 19.24
CA LEU A 469 -37.90 44.60 19.23
C LEU A 469 -36.39 44.45 18.98
N LEU A 470 -35.79 45.42 18.28
CA LEU A 470 -34.39 45.39 17.85
C LEU A 470 -33.40 45.35 19.02
N ALA A 471 -32.38 44.50 18.85
CA ALA A 471 -31.27 44.38 19.79
C ALA A 471 -30.36 45.63 19.82
N PRO A 472 -29.57 45.82 20.88
CA PRO A 472 -28.78 47.05 21.09
C PRO A 472 -27.79 47.44 19.97
N GLY A 473 -27.11 46.51 19.32
CA GLY A 473 -26.14 46.85 18.24
C GLY A 473 -26.83 47.37 16.97
N LEU A 474 -27.96 46.77 16.61
CA LEU A 474 -28.73 47.09 15.41
C LEU A 474 -29.43 48.47 15.48
N LEU A 475 -29.62 49.01 16.69
CA LEU A 475 -30.22 50.33 16.91
C LEU A 475 -29.30 51.49 16.53
N ASP A 476 -27.98 51.28 16.55
CA ASP A 476 -27.00 52.28 16.15
C ASP A 476 -26.74 52.23 14.63
N GLU A 477 -26.81 51.05 14.01
CA GLU A 477 -26.73 50.83 12.56
C GLU A 477 -27.97 51.37 11.82
N ALA A 478 -29.18 51.24 12.41
CA ALA A 478 -30.43 51.73 11.82
C ALA A 478 -30.51 53.26 11.62
N LYS A 479 -29.58 54.05 12.18
CA LYS A 479 -29.49 55.51 11.96
C LYS A 479 -29.13 55.88 10.53
N ALA A 480 -28.39 55.02 9.82
CA ALA A 480 -28.03 55.24 8.42
C ALA A 480 -29.24 54.98 7.50
N ALA A 481 -30.08 54.01 7.83
CA ALA A 481 -31.31 53.67 7.11
C ALA A 481 -32.42 54.74 7.27
N GLU A 482 -32.45 55.48 8.39
CA GLU A 482 -33.40 56.59 8.61
C GLU A 482 -33.21 57.77 7.63
N LYS A 483 -32.04 57.89 6.97
CA LYS A 483 -31.76 58.94 5.96
C LYS A 483 -32.31 58.60 4.57
N GLU A 484 -32.60 57.33 4.32
CA GLU A 484 -33.29 56.84 3.13
C GLU A 484 -34.81 56.81 3.40
N ALA A 485 -35.63 56.75 2.35
CA ALA A 485 -37.09 56.77 2.51
C ALA A 485 -37.62 55.45 3.11
N ILE A 486 -37.69 55.36 4.45
CA ILE A 486 -38.31 54.24 5.18
C ILE A 486 -39.80 54.46 5.49
N SER A 487 -40.57 53.39 5.47
CA SER A 487 -42.01 53.42 5.77
C SER A 487 -42.32 53.96 7.18
N PRO A 488 -43.52 54.56 7.39
CA PRO A 488 -43.96 55.02 8.72
C PRO A 488 -43.95 53.91 9.78
N LEU A 489 -44.27 52.68 9.39
CA LEU A 489 -44.29 51.51 10.27
C LEU A 489 -42.89 51.15 10.80
N ALA A 490 -41.87 51.26 9.94
CA ALA A 490 -40.48 51.03 10.31
C ALA A 490 -39.94 52.07 11.33
N ARG A 491 -40.44 53.32 11.26
CA ARG A 491 -40.12 54.36 12.26
C ARG A 491 -40.70 54.07 13.64
N ASP A 492 -41.94 53.59 13.71
CA ASP A 492 -42.60 53.25 14.99
C ASP A 492 -41.92 52.06 15.69
N PHE A 493 -41.50 51.06 14.92
CA PHE A 493 -40.76 49.90 15.39
C PHE A 493 -39.40 50.25 16.03
N LEU A 494 -38.67 51.19 15.43
CA LEU A 494 -37.40 51.69 15.96
C LEU A 494 -37.56 52.40 17.31
N ALA A 495 -38.61 53.22 17.45
CA ALA A 495 -38.90 53.94 18.68
C ALA A 495 -39.24 53.00 19.85
N ALA A 496 -39.99 51.92 19.60
CA ALA A 496 -40.31 50.91 20.60
C ALA A 496 -39.06 50.13 21.05
N SER A 497 -38.16 49.81 20.12
CA SER A 497 -36.95 49.03 20.37
C SER A 497 -35.93 49.78 21.25
N ARG A 498 -35.79 51.10 21.08
CA ARG A 498 -34.94 51.95 21.94
C ARG A 498 -35.39 51.97 23.40
N ARG A 499 -36.70 51.83 23.67
CA ARG A 499 -37.26 51.78 25.04
C ARG A 499 -37.02 50.43 25.74
N ALA A 500 -36.87 49.34 25.00
CA ALA A 500 -36.56 48.01 25.54
C ALA A 500 -35.06 47.85 25.89
N ARG A 501 -34.15 48.41 25.07
CA ARG A 501 -32.69 48.41 25.33
C ARG A 501 -32.31 49.00 26.69
N ARG A 502 -32.98 50.07 27.14
CA ARG A 502 -32.73 50.68 28.46
C ARG A 502 -32.99 49.72 29.64
N ARG A 503 -33.83 48.69 29.45
CA ARG A 503 -34.15 47.69 30.48
C ARG A 503 -33.23 46.45 30.46
N VAL A 504 -32.69 46.07 29.31
CA VAL A 504 -31.81 44.87 29.14
C VAL A 504 -30.34 45.14 29.50
N MET A 505 -29.87 46.39 29.42
CA MET A 505 -28.46 46.72 29.72
C MET A 505 -28.06 46.36 31.17
N LEU A 506 -29.00 46.39 32.11
CA LEU A 506 -28.82 45.94 33.50
C LEU A 506 -28.55 44.41 33.65
N GLY A 507 -28.91 43.58 32.66
CA GLY A 507 -28.72 42.11 32.69
C GLY A 507 -27.50 41.57 31.93
N ARG A 508 -26.85 42.38 31.08
CA ARG A 508 -25.75 41.93 30.18
C ARG A 508 -24.36 41.82 30.82
N ILE A 509 -24.17 42.33 32.03
CA ILE A 509 -22.90 42.20 32.77
C ILE A 509 -22.67 40.75 33.24
N VAL A 510 -23.74 39.97 33.44
CA VAL A 510 -23.65 38.57 33.90
C VAL A 510 -23.38 37.58 32.75
N ALA A 511 -23.77 37.91 31.51
CA ALA A 511 -23.67 36.99 30.35
C ALA A 511 -22.34 37.07 29.57
N ALA A 512 -21.61 38.19 29.67
CA ALA A 512 -20.36 38.41 28.91
C ALA A 512 -19.18 37.54 29.39
N THR A 513 -19.25 36.97 30.60
CA THR A 513 -18.25 36.05 31.15
C THR A 513 -18.66 34.58 31.05
N ALA A 514 -19.96 34.27 31.10
CA ALA A 514 -20.44 32.89 31.17
C ALA A 514 -20.32 32.11 29.85
N VAL A 515 -20.58 32.74 28.70
CA VAL A 515 -20.61 32.04 27.39
C VAL A 515 -19.22 31.59 26.91
N PRO A 516 -18.15 32.42 27.00
CA PRO A 516 -16.79 31.96 26.67
C PRO A 516 -16.32 30.84 27.60
N LEU A 517 -16.68 30.89 28.88
CA LEU A 517 -16.35 29.84 29.86
C LEU A 517 -17.08 28.53 29.58
N VAL A 518 -18.33 28.57 29.09
CA VAL A 518 -19.06 27.37 28.68
C VAL A 518 -18.48 26.76 27.39
N ILE A 519 -18.11 27.57 26.39
CA ILE A 519 -17.48 27.07 25.16
C ILE A 519 -16.10 26.49 25.46
N LEU A 520 -15.29 27.19 26.28
CA LEU A 520 -14.02 26.67 26.77
C LEU A 520 -14.23 25.41 27.61
N GLY A 521 -15.29 25.34 28.42
CA GLY A 521 -15.68 24.17 29.19
C GLY A 521 -16.10 22.98 28.32
N ILE A 522 -16.82 23.21 27.21
CA ILE A 522 -17.18 22.19 26.23
C ILE A 522 -15.96 21.74 25.45
N TYR A 523 -15.12 22.65 24.97
CA TYR A 523 -13.88 22.32 24.26
C TYR A 523 -12.91 21.55 25.17
N MET A 524 -12.66 22.03 26.39
CA MET A 524 -11.87 21.32 27.39
C MET A 524 -12.55 20.01 27.79
N GLY A 525 -13.88 19.96 27.88
CA GLY A 525 -14.65 18.74 28.14
C GLY A 525 -14.45 17.70 27.05
N VAL A 526 -14.55 18.07 25.77
CA VAL A 526 -14.29 17.19 24.61
C VAL A 526 -12.83 16.79 24.55
N ARG A 527 -11.88 17.71 24.78
CA ARG A 527 -10.45 17.40 24.79
C ARG A 527 -10.07 16.47 25.94
N ILE A 528 -10.59 16.71 27.15
CA ILE A 528 -10.42 15.84 28.30
C ILE A 528 -11.09 14.50 28.06
N HIS A 529 -12.30 14.47 27.49
CA HIS A 529 -13.00 13.22 27.18
C HIS A 529 -12.27 12.41 26.12
N SER A 530 -11.81 13.02 25.02
CA SER A 530 -11.01 12.34 23.99
C SER A 530 -9.65 11.88 24.52
N ALA A 531 -9.01 12.68 25.39
CA ALA A 531 -7.75 12.32 26.01
C ALA A 531 -7.93 11.18 27.03
N ARG A 532 -9.04 11.18 27.78
CA ARG A 532 -9.42 10.08 28.69
C ARG A 532 -9.77 8.83 27.92
N GLU A 533 -10.57 8.91 26.88
CA GLU A 533 -10.95 7.76 26.04
C GLU A 533 -9.71 7.17 25.35
N LEU A 534 -8.79 8.01 24.86
CA LEU A 534 -7.51 7.54 24.32
C LEU A 534 -6.64 6.90 25.41
N ALA A 535 -6.54 7.53 26.59
CA ALA A 535 -5.78 7.00 27.72
C ALA A 535 -6.36 5.66 28.22
N GLU A 536 -7.68 5.52 28.31
CA GLU A 536 -8.39 4.29 28.66
C GLU A 536 -8.15 3.20 27.61
N LYS A 537 -8.17 3.55 26.30
CA LYS A 537 -7.85 2.60 25.24
C LYS A 537 -6.39 2.13 25.30
N VAL A 538 -5.45 3.06 25.51
CA VAL A 538 -4.03 2.73 25.68
C VAL A 538 -3.84 1.86 26.92
N GLU A 539 -4.40 2.25 28.07
CA GLU A 539 -4.32 1.50 29.32
C GLU A 539 -4.96 0.11 29.20
N ALA A 540 -6.10 -0.02 28.53
CA ALA A 540 -6.72 -1.32 28.29
C ALA A 540 -5.83 -2.25 27.47
N ARG A 541 -5.09 -1.72 26.48
CA ARG A 541 -4.11 -2.48 25.70
C ARG A 541 -2.91 -2.89 26.56
N LEU A 542 -2.37 -1.94 27.33
CA LEU A 542 -1.25 -2.19 28.25
C LEU A 542 -1.61 -3.23 29.31
N ALA A 543 -2.76 -3.09 29.97
CA ALA A 543 -3.26 -4.03 30.98
C ALA A 543 -3.47 -5.42 30.39
N LYS A 544 -4.00 -5.53 29.17
CA LYS A 544 -4.16 -6.82 28.48
C LYS A 544 -2.81 -7.47 28.15
N GLY A 545 -1.84 -6.70 27.65
CA GLY A 545 -0.48 -7.18 27.40
C GLY A 545 0.23 -7.62 28.68
N ARG A 546 0.13 -6.84 29.76
CA ARG A 546 0.66 -7.21 31.09
C ARG A 546 0.02 -8.48 31.62
N GLY A 547 -1.31 -8.61 31.56
CA GLY A 547 -2.01 -9.80 31.99
C GLY A 547 -1.60 -11.06 31.22
N LEU A 548 -1.30 -10.92 29.91
CA LEU A 548 -0.71 -12.02 29.13
C LEU A 548 0.69 -12.40 29.64
N MET A 549 1.56 -11.42 29.88
CA MET A 549 2.90 -11.69 30.41
C MET A 549 2.88 -12.27 31.83
N GLU A 550 1.99 -11.80 32.70
CA GLU A 550 1.81 -12.31 34.06
C GLU A 550 1.23 -13.72 34.09
N SER A 551 0.49 -14.12 33.05
CA SER A 551 -0.03 -15.48 32.91
C SER A 551 1.03 -16.51 32.50
N LEU A 552 2.24 -16.07 32.11
CA LEU A 552 3.33 -16.96 31.74
C LEU A 552 3.91 -17.65 32.98
N ASP A 553 3.80 -18.97 33.02
CA ASP A 553 4.51 -19.78 34.02
C ASP A 553 5.85 -20.29 33.47
N LEU A 554 6.82 -19.37 33.37
CA LEU A 554 8.18 -19.73 32.94
C LEU A 554 8.90 -20.63 33.96
N ARG A 555 8.45 -20.68 35.22
CA ARG A 555 9.05 -21.58 36.22
C ARG A 555 8.68 -23.02 35.94
N HIS A 556 7.41 -23.29 35.61
CA HIS A 556 6.99 -24.63 35.21
C HIS A 556 7.73 -25.11 33.95
N LEU A 557 7.99 -24.21 33.00
CA LEU A 557 8.85 -24.51 31.86
C LEU A 557 10.28 -24.86 32.30
N ASP A 558 10.90 -24.07 33.19
CA ASP A 558 12.26 -24.31 33.70
C ASP A 558 12.34 -25.67 34.46
N GLU A 559 11.32 -25.99 35.26
CA GLU A 559 11.24 -27.26 36.01
C GLU A 559 11.10 -28.47 35.07
N ALA A 560 10.23 -28.38 34.06
CA ALA A 560 10.06 -29.43 33.06
C ALA A 560 11.32 -29.61 32.19
N GLU A 561 12.01 -28.53 31.83
CA GLU A 561 13.29 -28.59 31.11
C GLU A 561 14.36 -29.32 31.93
N ALA A 562 14.51 -28.94 33.20
CA ALA A 562 15.46 -29.59 34.10
C ALA A 562 15.14 -31.08 34.29
N GLU A 563 13.86 -31.44 34.46
CA GLU A 563 13.45 -32.84 34.58
C GLU A 563 13.73 -33.64 33.30
N ALA A 564 13.41 -33.09 32.12
CA ALA A 564 13.67 -33.75 30.85
C ALA A 564 15.17 -34.02 30.66
N PHE A 565 16.01 -33.02 30.90
CA PHE A 565 17.47 -33.17 30.75
C PHE A 565 18.06 -34.15 31.75
N LEU A 566 17.61 -34.14 33.01
CA LEU A 566 18.02 -35.15 34.00
C LEU A 566 17.66 -36.58 33.56
N ALA A 567 16.47 -36.79 32.98
CA ALA A 567 16.07 -38.09 32.46
C ALA A 567 16.93 -38.54 31.25
N PHE A 568 17.23 -37.62 30.33
CA PHE A 568 18.12 -37.91 29.20
C PHE A 568 19.55 -38.23 29.66
N ASP A 569 20.09 -37.48 30.62
CA ASP A 569 21.43 -37.70 31.17
C ASP A 569 21.54 -39.02 31.94
N ALA A 570 20.47 -39.44 32.60
CA ALA A 570 20.38 -40.76 33.23
C ALA A 570 20.16 -41.92 32.24
N GLY A 571 20.01 -41.63 30.94
CA GLY A 571 19.75 -42.63 29.90
C GLY A 571 18.30 -43.13 29.85
N ASP A 572 17.36 -42.54 30.60
CA ASP A 572 15.92 -42.81 30.51
C ASP A 572 15.28 -41.96 29.41
N ARG A 573 15.49 -42.41 28.18
CA ARG A 573 14.99 -41.72 26.99
C ARG A 573 13.46 -41.70 26.92
N GLY A 574 12.79 -42.72 27.46
CA GLY A 574 11.32 -42.80 27.45
C GLY A 574 10.71 -41.67 28.26
N ARG A 575 11.16 -41.52 29.52
CA ARG A 575 10.76 -40.42 30.38
C ARG A 575 11.21 -39.07 29.82
N GLY A 576 12.46 -38.97 29.34
CA GLY A 576 13.00 -37.74 28.77
C GLY A 576 12.15 -37.20 27.61
N GLU A 577 11.77 -38.05 26.65
CA GLU A 577 10.93 -37.64 25.51
C GLU A 577 9.49 -37.29 25.92
N GLU A 578 8.94 -37.95 26.95
CA GLU A 578 7.62 -37.62 27.49
C GLU A 578 7.60 -36.21 28.10
N VAL A 579 8.56 -35.89 28.98
CA VAL A 579 8.67 -34.56 29.59
C VAL A 579 9.04 -33.51 28.54
N TRP A 580 9.91 -33.84 27.58
CA TRP A 580 10.28 -32.92 26.51
C TRP A 580 9.10 -32.51 25.62
N ALA A 581 8.13 -33.40 25.41
CA ALA A 581 6.90 -33.04 24.70
C ALA A 581 6.10 -31.96 25.47
N GLU A 582 6.10 -32.03 26.80
CA GLU A 582 5.52 -30.97 27.65
C GLU A 582 6.32 -29.67 27.56
N VAL A 583 7.66 -29.74 27.63
CA VAL A 583 8.55 -28.59 27.43
C VAL A 583 8.25 -27.87 26.12
N THR A 584 8.21 -28.60 25.01
CA THR A 584 7.91 -28.05 23.67
C THR A 584 6.54 -27.38 23.65
N ARG A 585 5.52 -27.99 24.28
CA ARG A 585 4.18 -27.40 24.40
C ARG A 585 4.21 -26.09 25.18
N LEU A 586 4.80 -26.08 26.38
CA LEU A 586 4.90 -24.91 27.26
C LEU A 586 5.69 -23.78 26.61
N ARG A 587 6.81 -24.10 25.94
CA ARG A 587 7.63 -23.13 25.24
C ARG A 587 6.88 -22.47 24.08
N ASN A 588 6.17 -23.25 23.27
CA ASN A 588 5.35 -22.74 22.18
C ASN A 588 4.19 -21.86 22.69
N GLU A 589 3.56 -22.26 23.81
CA GLU A 589 2.53 -21.46 24.48
C GLU A 589 3.09 -20.13 25.00
N ALA A 590 4.28 -20.15 25.60
CA ALA A 590 4.97 -18.96 26.08
C ALA A 590 5.34 -18.02 24.92
N ALA A 591 5.93 -18.55 23.85
CA ALA A 591 6.29 -17.78 22.65
C ALA A 591 5.05 -17.12 22.00
N SER A 592 3.95 -17.87 21.87
CA SER A 592 2.68 -17.36 21.34
C SER A 592 2.09 -16.26 22.23
N THR A 593 2.12 -16.46 23.55
CA THR A 593 1.61 -15.49 24.53
C THR A 593 2.42 -14.21 24.54
N LEU A 594 3.75 -14.28 24.49
CA LEU A 594 4.61 -13.11 24.36
C LEU A 594 4.39 -12.37 23.04
N SER A 595 4.25 -13.09 21.93
CA SER A 595 3.92 -12.48 20.62
C SER A 595 2.57 -11.75 20.64
N ARG A 596 1.58 -12.28 21.38
CA ARG A 596 0.29 -11.59 21.59
C ARG A 596 0.45 -10.36 22.48
N ALA A 597 1.22 -10.44 23.56
CA ALA A 597 1.49 -9.31 24.45
C ALA A 597 2.18 -8.16 23.70
N GLU A 598 3.21 -8.48 22.92
CA GLU A 598 3.91 -7.54 22.04
C GLU A 598 2.94 -6.80 21.10
N ARG A 599 2.04 -7.53 20.42
CA ARG A 599 1.03 -6.90 19.54
C ARG A 599 0.11 -5.92 20.29
N GLU A 600 -0.26 -6.22 21.53
CA GLU A 600 -1.08 -5.30 22.34
C GLU A 600 -0.27 -4.03 22.70
N PHE A 601 1.02 -4.16 23.05
CA PHE A 601 1.89 -3.01 23.33
C PHE A 601 2.19 -2.17 22.08
N GLU A 602 2.44 -2.80 20.93
CA GLU A 602 2.62 -2.09 19.65
C GLU A 602 1.33 -1.37 19.22
N THR A 603 0.15 -1.97 19.45
CA THR A 603 -1.13 -1.29 19.22
C THR A 603 -1.27 -0.07 20.14
N ALA A 604 -0.81 -0.18 21.41
CA ALA A 604 -0.77 0.97 22.32
C ALA A 604 0.17 2.09 21.82
N LEU A 605 1.31 1.74 21.23
CA LEU A 605 2.23 2.69 20.57
C LEU A 605 1.62 3.35 19.33
N LEU A 606 0.85 2.62 18.52
CA LEU A 606 0.13 3.21 17.38
C LEU A 606 -0.92 4.25 17.84
N LEU A 607 -1.57 4.00 18.97
CA LEU A 607 -2.54 4.94 19.57
C LEU A 607 -1.85 6.14 20.22
N LYS A 608 -0.72 5.93 20.90
CA LYS A 608 0.08 6.98 21.56
C LYS A 608 1.58 6.70 21.37
N PRO A 609 2.20 7.22 20.29
CA PRO A 609 3.61 6.97 19.99
C PRO A 609 4.58 7.50 21.05
N SER A 610 4.15 8.46 21.88
CA SER A 610 4.92 9.03 23.00
C SER A 610 4.77 8.26 24.31
N SER A 611 4.17 7.06 24.30
CA SER A 611 4.00 6.25 25.51
C SER A 611 5.30 5.51 25.87
N GLU A 612 6.06 6.06 26.83
CA GLU A 612 7.28 5.43 27.35
C GLU A 612 7.01 4.05 27.97
N GLU A 613 5.87 3.88 28.65
CA GLU A 613 5.49 2.60 29.25
C GLU A 613 5.22 1.54 28.17
N ALA A 614 4.51 1.90 27.09
CA ALA A 614 4.27 0.97 25.98
C ALA A 614 5.58 0.57 25.29
N LEU A 615 6.48 1.54 25.09
CA LEU A 615 7.80 1.30 24.52
C LEU A 615 8.62 0.33 25.38
N SER A 616 8.69 0.59 26.69
CA SER A 616 9.39 -0.24 27.66
C SER A 616 8.83 -1.67 27.72
N LEU A 617 7.50 -1.82 27.72
CA LEU A 617 6.83 -3.12 27.74
C LEU A 617 7.01 -3.90 26.42
N THR A 618 7.01 -3.23 25.26
CA THR A 618 7.38 -3.86 23.99
C THR A 618 8.83 -4.36 24.04
N GLY A 619 9.76 -3.52 24.51
CA GLY A 619 11.16 -3.92 24.71
C GLY A 619 11.30 -5.13 25.63
N ARG A 620 10.57 -5.16 26.75
CA ARG A 620 10.54 -6.29 27.67
C ARG A 620 10.01 -7.57 27.00
N ALA A 621 8.89 -7.48 26.28
CA ALA A 621 8.32 -8.64 25.60
C ALA A 621 9.26 -9.21 24.54
N LEU A 622 9.92 -8.35 23.75
CA LEU A 622 10.95 -8.75 22.79
C LEU A 622 12.16 -9.39 23.49
N PHE A 623 12.61 -8.82 24.61
CA PHE A 623 13.68 -9.41 25.41
C PHE A 623 13.33 -10.84 25.87
N GLU A 624 12.16 -11.05 26.47
CA GLU A 624 11.70 -12.38 26.91
C GLU A 624 11.59 -13.36 25.72
N ARG A 625 11.13 -12.90 24.55
CA ARG A 625 11.12 -13.71 23.33
C ARG A 625 12.52 -14.09 22.87
N ALA A 626 13.48 -13.17 22.95
CA ALA A 626 14.88 -13.46 22.63
C ALA A 626 15.44 -14.50 23.62
N MET A 627 15.13 -14.39 24.91
CA MET A 627 15.55 -15.38 25.90
C MET A 627 14.96 -16.77 25.62
N LEU A 628 13.69 -16.88 25.22
CA LEU A 628 13.09 -18.16 24.81
C LEU A 628 13.73 -18.73 23.53
N ALA A 629 14.01 -17.88 22.53
CA ALA A 629 14.67 -18.31 21.30
C ALA A 629 16.08 -18.82 21.55
N GLU A 630 16.84 -18.14 22.43
CA GLU A 630 18.17 -18.58 22.84
C GLU A 630 18.13 -19.92 23.57
N ARG A 631 17.17 -20.13 24.48
CA ARG A 631 16.96 -21.41 25.17
C ARG A 631 16.67 -22.54 24.18
N ALA A 632 15.91 -22.25 23.12
CA ALA A 632 15.62 -23.19 22.04
C ALA A 632 16.78 -23.37 21.03
N MET A 633 17.89 -22.62 21.17
CA MET A 633 18.97 -22.54 20.18
C MET A 633 18.51 -22.08 18.79
N ASP A 634 17.36 -21.42 18.70
CA ASP A 634 16.84 -20.84 17.46
C ASP A 634 17.55 -19.53 17.17
N THR A 635 18.71 -19.66 16.52
CA THR A 635 19.59 -18.51 16.23
C THR A 635 18.92 -17.51 15.29
N ALA A 636 18.09 -17.99 14.35
CA ALA A 636 17.41 -17.12 13.39
C ALA A 636 16.36 -16.24 14.08
N MET A 637 15.50 -16.86 14.91
CA MET A 637 14.51 -16.12 15.70
C MET A 637 15.20 -15.19 16.72
N PHE A 638 16.30 -15.65 17.34
CA PHE A 638 17.07 -14.81 18.26
C PHE A 638 17.59 -13.54 17.57
N GLU A 639 18.25 -13.67 16.41
CA GLU A 639 18.78 -12.52 15.66
C GLU A 639 17.65 -11.58 15.17
N GLU A 640 16.52 -12.13 14.70
CA GLU A 640 15.35 -11.34 14.30
C GLU A 640 14.81 -10.50 15.46
N VAL A 641 14.57 -11.15 16.61
CA VAL A 641 13.96 -10.49 17.78
C VAL A 641 14.93 -9.46 18.37
N VAL A 642 16.23 -9.75 18.44
CA VAL A 642 17.24 -8.80 18.92
C VAL A 642 17.38 -7.60 17.98
N GLY A 643 17.33 -7.82 16.67
CA GLY A 643 17.33 -6.73 15.68
C GLY A 643 16.15 -5.78 15.87
N ARG A 644 14.97 -6.31 16.19
CA ARG A 644 13.78 -5.49 16.53
C ARG A 644 13.91 -4.81 17.89
N LEU A 645 14.43 -5.51 18.90
CA LEU A 645 14.60 -4.99 20.25
C LEU A 645 15.42 -3.68 20.27
N ALA A 646 16.46 -3.59 19.43
CA ALA A 646 17.28 -2.38 19.32
C ALA A 646 16.47 -1.11 18.99
N VAL A 647 15.32 -1.25 18.31
CA VAL A 647 14.41 -0.12 17.99
C VAL A 647 13.52 0.25 19.18
N PHE A 648 13.12 -0.74 19.98
CA PHE A 648 12.20 -0.57 21.11
C PHE A 648 12.90 -0.43 22.47
N ASP A 649 14.22 -0.27 22.48
CA ASP A 649 15.05 -0.09 23.67
C ASP A 649 15.94 1.17 23.59
N PRO A 650 15.36 2.38 23.58
CA PRO A 650 16.10 3.63 23.38
C PRO A 650 17.12 3.93 24.50
N HIS A 651 16.90 3.37 25.70
CA HIS A 651 17.81 3.52 26.84
C HIS A 651 18.84 2.39 26.94
N GLY A 652 18.78 1.39 26.05
CA GLY A 652 19.67 0.24 26.06
C GLY A 652 19.52 -0.64 27.30
N GLN A 653 18.38 -0.60 28.01
CA GLN A 653 18.17 -1.36 29.24
C GLN A 653 18.19 -2.87 28.97
N TRP A 654 17.48 -3.31 27.94
CA TRP A 654 17.34 -4.73 27.58
C TRP A 654 18.54 -5.21 26.77
N MET A 655 19.09 -4.36 25.90
CA MET A 655 20.34 -4.61 25.19
C MET A 655 21.50 -4.79 26.18
N ALA A 656 21.57 -4.00 27.26
CA ALA A 656 22.57 -4.18 28.31
C ALA A 656 22.41 -5.53 29.03
N GLN A 657 21.18 -6.03 29.21
CA GLN A 657 20.94 -7.38 29.76
C GLN A 657 21.36 -8.48 28.79
N LEU A 658 21.08 -8.33 27.49
CA LEU A 658 21.54 -9.28 26.46
C LEU A 658 23.06 -9.31 26.30
N HIS A 659 23.72 -8.17 26.54
CA HIS A 659 25.18 -8.05 26.51
C HIS A 659 25.81 -8.21 27.89
N MET A 660 25.06 -8.66 28.90
CA MET A 660 25.60 -8.86 30.23
C MET A 660 26.74 -9.89 30.17
N PRO A 661 27.98 -9.51 30.51
CA PRO A 661 29.11 -10.41 30.37
C PRO A 661 29.01 -11.56 31.37
N GLY A 662 29.41 -12.75 30.92
CA GLY A 662 29.74 -13.86 31.80
C GLY A 662 31.15 -13.72 32.34
N SER A 663 31.55 -14.61 33.25
CA SER A 663 32.89 -14.63 33.81
C SER A 663 33.56 -15.98 33.69
N VAL A 664 34.87 -15.97 33.45
CA VAL A 664 35.73 -17.15 33.43
C VAL A 664 36.97 -16.89 34.30
N PRO A 665 37.66 -17.92 34.82
CA PRO A 665 39.01 -17.76 35.37
C PRO A 665 39.95 -17.08 34.37
N CYS A 666 40.90 -16.27 34.80
CA CYS A 666 41.81 -15.55 33.89
C CYS A 666 42.65 -16.52 33.03
N PRO A 667 42.52 -16.51 31.68
CA PRO A 667 43.30 -17.36 30.79
C PRO A 667 44.67 -16.75 30.43
N GLU A 668 45.60 -17.59 29.95
CA GLU A 668 46.89 -17.17 29.39
C GLU A 668 46.73 -16.54 27.99
N ALA A 669 45.80 -17.08 27.20
CA ALA A 669 45.42 -16.56 25.88
C ALA A 669 43.93 -16.78 25.63
N LEU A 670 43.34 -15.93 24.79
CA LEU A 670 41.91 -15.90 24.50
C LEU A 670 41.68 -15.58 23.03
N ARG A 671 40.85 -16.39 22.36
CA ARG A 671 40.29 -16.10 21.04
C ARG A 671 38.79 -16.31 21.05
N ARG A 672 38.02 -15.42 20.42
CA ARG A 672 36.59 -15.60 20.20
C ARG A 672 36.35 -16.39 18.93
N ALA A 673 35.51 -17.41 19.03
CA ALA A 673 35.05 -18.17 17.88
C ALA A 673 33.82 -17.49 17.29
N ARG A 674 33.92 -17.08 16.02
CA ARG A 674 32.83 -16.45 15.27
C ARG A 674 32.46 -17.32 14.07
N ARG A 675 31.16 -17.61 13.93
CA ARG A 675 30.61 -18.25 12.74
C ARG A 675 30.65 -17.27 11.55
N LEU A 676 31.31 -17.66 10.47
CA LEU A 676 31.29 -16.93 9.20
C LEU A 676 30.05 -17.31 8.38
N PRO A 677 29.62 -16.47 7.41
CA PRO A 677 28.53 -16.81 6.50
C PRO A 677 28.73 -18.12 5.73
N SER A 678 30.00 -18.51 5.49
CA SER A 678 30.36 -19.79 4.87
C SER A 678 30.04 -21.02 5.73
N GLY A 679 29.75 -20.84 7.03
CA GLY A 679 29.63 -21.92 8.00
C GLY A 679 30.94 -22.24 8.74
N GLN A 680 32.08 -21.80 8.22
CA GLN A 680 33.38 -21.94 8.89
C GLN A 680 33.50 -21.06 10.14
N VAL A 681 34.44 -21.41 11.02
CA VAL A 681 34.72 -20.66 12.26
C VAL A 681 35.99 -19.83 12.10
N ALA A 682 35.88 -18.52 12.34
CA ALA A 682 37.02 -17.63 12.51
C ALA A 682 37.36 -17.50 13.99
N LEU A 683 38.67 -17.51 14.31
CA LEU A 683 39.17 -17.22 15.64
C LEU A 683 39.75 -15.81 15.66
N GLU A 684 39.12 -14.91 16.41
CA GLU A 684 39.53 -13.52 16.53
C GLU A 684 40.18 -13.30 17.91
N GLU A 685 41.36 -12.68 17.95
CA GLU A 685 41.95 -12.25 19.22
C GLU A 685 41.07 -11.17 19.86
N VAL A 686 40.76 -11.32 21.14
CA VAL A 686 39.95 -10.35 21.88
C VAL A 686 40.79 -9.70 22.96
N PRO A 687 40.92 -8.36 22.95
CA PRO A 687 41.54 -7.65 24.06
C PRO A 687 40.61 -7.77 25.28
N ALA A 688 41.10 -8.41 26.33
CA ALA A 688 40.37 -8.54 27.59
C ALA A 688 41.32 -8.38 28.77
N ALA A 689 40.85 -7.73 29.83
CA ALA A 689 41.60 -7.52 31.05
C ALA A 689 41.09 -8.45 32.15
N CYS A 690 42.01 -9.03 32.93
CA CYS A 690 41.67 -9.79 34.12
C CYS A 690 41.58 -8.85 35.33
N GLU A 691 40.51 -8.99 36.09
CA GLU A 691 40.28 -8.26 37.34
C GLU A 691 40.02 -9.28 38.46
N GLY A 692 40.84 -9.26 39.51
CA GLY A 692 40.67 -10.16 40.66
C GLY A 692 40.75 -11.65 40.32
N GLY A 693 41.51 -12.03 39.29
CA GLY A 693 41.65 -13.42 38.82
C GLY A 693 40.53 -13.92 37.90
N LEU A 694 39.54 -13.07 37.61
CA LEU A 694 38.44 -13.36 36.69
C LEU A 694 38.53 -12.47 35.45
N MET A 695 38.05 -12.99 34.34
CA MET A 695 37.88 -12.25 33.09
C MET A 695 36.40 -12.19 32.73
N ARG A 696 35.91 -11.00 32.38
CA ARG A 696 34.53 -10.79 31.94
C ARG A 696 34.46 -10.80 30.42
N LEU A 697 33.65 -11.69 29.87
CA LEU A 697 33.51 -11.90 28.44
C LEU A 697 32.05 -11.74 28.02
N LEU A 698 31.81 -11.12 26.87
CA LEU A 698 30.47 -11.10 26.29
C LEU A 698 30.02 -12.54 25.98
N PRO A 699 28.72 -12.84 26.03
CA PRO A 699 28.21 -14.17 25.70
C PRO A 699 28.68 -14.64 24.31
N GLY A 700 29.03 -15.92 24.20
CA GLY A 700 29.50 -16.52 22.95
C GLY A 700 30.51 -17.63 23.14
N SER A 701 31.00 -18.17 22.02
CA SER A 701 31.99 -19.24 21.97
C SER A 701 33.41 -18.68 21.96
N TYR A 702 34.29 -19.26 22.79
CA TYR A 702 35.67 -18.84 22.95
C TYR A 702 36.60 -20.06 23.00
N ARG A 703 37.86 -19.85 22.60
CA ARG A 703 38.99 -20.72 22.89
C ARG A 703 39.89 -20.04 23.90
N LEU A 704 39.98 -20.62 25.09
CA LEU A 704 40.78 -20.14 26.20
C LEU A 704 42.00 -21.04 26.37
N THR A 705 43.15 -20.48 26.71
CA THR A 705 44.36 -21.26 26.99
C THR A 705 44.69 -21.21 28.47
N TYR A 706 44.86 -22.37 29.10
CA TYR A 706 45.33 -22.50 30.48
C TYR A 706 46.41 -23.58 30.54
N SER A 707 47.57 -23.27 31.12
CA SER A 707 48.71 -24.19 31.20
C SER A 707 49.06 -24.81 29.84
N GLY A 708 48.96 -24.03 28.76
CA GLY A 708 49.18 -24.50 27.38
C GLY A 708 48.09 -25.40 26.78
N VAL A 709 46.98 -25.66 27.49
CA VAL A 709 45.83 -26.45 26.98
C VAL A 709 44.76 -25.51 26.43
N GLU A 710 44.31 -25.74 25.20
CA GLU A 710 43.15 -25.03 24.64
C GLU A 710 41.84 -25.63 25.14
N VAL A 711 40.98 -24.78 25.69
CA VAL A 711 39.66 -25.10 26.22
C VAL A 711 38.62 -24.32 25.41
N PRO A 712 37.79 -24.98 24.59
CA PRO A 712 36.60 -24.35 24.03
C PRO A 712 35.58 -24.14 25.16
N VAL A 713 35.00 -22.95 25.21
CA VAL A 713 34.06 -22.55 26.26
C VAL A 713 32.91 -21.76 25.65
N LEU A 714 31.69 -22.10 26.03
CA LEU A 714 30.50 -21.28 25.78
C LEU A 714 30.24 -20.39 26.99
N VAL A 715 30.48 -19.09 26.85
CA VAL A 715 30.22 -18.10 27.90
C VAL A 715 28.75 -17.70 27.87
N ARG A 716 28.07 -17.83 29.01
CA ARG A 716 26.65 -17.45 29.19
C ARG A 716 26.52 -16.11 29.93
N ARG A 717 25.42 -15.40 29.67
CA ARG A 717 25.10 -14.10 30.30
C ARG A 717 25.10 -14.18 31.80
N GLY A 718 25.86 -13.30 32.46
CA GLY A 718 25.88 -13.16 33.92
C GLY A 718 26.30 -14.41 34.71
N ARG A 719 26.73 -15.48 34.02
CA ARG A 719 27.11 -16.76 34.65
C ARG A 719 28.62 -16.86 34.74
N PHE A 720 29.09 -17.39 35.86
CA PHE A 720 30.47 -17.86 35.98
C PHE A 720 30.58 -19.25 35.36
N THR A 721 31.49 -19.40 34.39
CA THR A 721 31.80 -20.70 33.80
C THR A 721 33.07 -21.24 34.48
N PRO A 722 32.95 -22.29 35.32
CA PRO A 722 34.12 -22.91 35.93
C PRO A 722 34.96 -23.58 34.84
N ILE A 723 36.28 -23.43 34.94
CA ILE A 723 37.23 -24.11 34.07
C ILE A 723 38.15 -24.95 34.95
N GLN A 724 38.16 -26.26 34.72
CA GLN A 724 39.03 -27.20 35.40
C GLN A 724 40.10 -27.69 34.41
N VAL A 725 41.29 -27.10 34.49
CA VAL A 725 42.46 -27.54 33.70
C VAL A 725 43.53 -28.02 34.66
N GLU A 726 43.35 -29.21 35.20
CA GLU A 726 44.46 -29.93 35.80
C GLU A 726 45.19 -30.67 34.68
N ALA A 727 46.37 -30.16 34.29
CA ALA A 727 47.17 -30.79 33.25
C ALA A 727 47.65 -32.18 33.71
N PRO A 728 47.47 -33.24 32.90
CA PRO A 728 47.89 -34.57 33.28
C PRO A 728 49.42 -34.68 33.32
N LYS A 729 49.95 -35.56 34.17
CA LYS A 729 51.40 -35.81 34.27
C LYS A 729 52.01 -36.33 32.98
N ALA A 730 51.26 -37.12 32.22
CA ALA A 730 51.65 -37.67 30.93
C ALA A 730 50.40 -37.91 30.07
N ILE A 731 50.54 -37.69 28.76
CA ILE A 731 49.51 -38.01 27.76
C ILE A 731 49.98 -39.28 27.04
N PRO A 732 49.14 -40.34 26.94
CA PRO A 732 49.51 -41.54 26.18
C PRO A 732 49.88 -41.21 24.72
N PRO A 733 50.88 -41.88 24.12
CA PRO A 733 51.24 -41.64 22.73
C PRO A 733 50.03 -41.82 21.80
N GLY A 734 49.78 -40.85 20.91
CA GLY A 734 48.63 -40.87 20.00
C GLY A 734 47.33 -40.34 20.60
N PHE A 735 47.28 -40.00 21.89
CA PHE A 735 46.09 -39.46 22.55
C PHE A 735 46.15 -37.93 22.70
N ILE A 736 44.98 -37.34 22.89
CA ILE A 736 44.74 -35.93 23.17
C ILE A 736 44.07 -35.84 24.54
N PHE A 737 44.51 -34.90 25.37
CA PHE A 737 43.86 -34.58 26.63
C PHE A 737 42.68 -33.63 26.38
N VAL A 738 41.47 -34.05 26.79
CA VAL A 738 40.27 -33.22 26.78
C VAL A 738 39.97 -32.80 28.22
N PRO A 739 40.13 -31.52 28.58
CA PRO A 739 39.85 -31.05 29.93
C PRO A 739 38.35 -31.10 30.23
N GLY A 740 38.04 -31.30 31.50
CA GLY A 740 36.66 -31.32 31.99
C GLY A 740 35.98 -29.96 31.88
N GLY A 741 34.66 -29.96 31.79
CA GLY A 741 33.84 -28.75 31.83
C GLY A 741 32.48 -28.90 31.17
N LEU A 742 31.76 -27.78 31.12
CA LEU A 742 30.44 -27.70 30.47
C LEU A 742 30.57 -27.76 28.96
N THR A 743 29.67 -28.48 28.31
CA THR A 743 29.47 -28.53 26.85
C THR A 743 27.99 -28.67 26.53
N LEU A 744 27.63 -28.34 25.29
CA LEU A 744 26.34 -28.73 24.73
C LEU A 744 26.40 -30.17 24.19
N ILE A 745 25.41 -30.99 24.54
CA ILE A 745 25.20 -32.35 24.04
C ILE A 745 23.82 -32.44 23.39
N GLY A 746 23.71 -33.16 22.28
CA GLY A 746 22.45 -33.39 21.58
C GLY A 746 22.24 -32.46 20.39
N SER A 747 21.03 -32.51 19.83
CA SER A 747 20.69 -31.84 18.58
C SER A 747 19.73 -30.65 18.80
N PRO A 748 19.98 -29.51 18.13
CA PRO A 748 19.05 -28.39 18.07
C PRO A 748 17.96 -28.56 17.00
N ASP A 749 17.98 -29.64 16.22
CA ASP A 749 17.00 -29.86 15.14
C ASP A 749 15.61 -30.16 15.71
N GLU A 750 14.58 -29.94 14.90
CA GLU A 750 13.20 -30.24 15.25
C GLU A 750 13.00 -31.73 15.59
N ASP A 751 12.05 -32.01 16.49
CA ASP A 751 11.83 -33.35 17.06
C ASP A 751 11.67 -34.47 16.02
N GLY A 752 11.07 -34.19 14.85
CA GLY A 752 10.94 -35.18 13.78
C GLY A 752 12.29 -35.67 13.26
N THR A 753 13.18 -34.74 12.92
CA THR A 753 14.53 -35.05 12.43
C THR A 753 15.44 -35.52 13.57
N ARG A 754 15.39 -34.85 14.71
CA ARG A 754 16.17 -35.19 15.92
C ARG A 754 15.92 -36.63 16.38
N ARG A 755 14.65 -37.04 16.50
CA ARG A 755 14.28 -38.37 17.01
C ARG A 755 14.33 -39.43 15.92
N GLY A 756 13.85 -39.09 14.72
CA GLY A 756 13.64 -40.05 13.64
C GLY A 756 14.90 -40.37 12.84
N PHE A 757 15.74 -39.38 12.57
CA PHE A 757 16.95 -39.55 11.76
C PHE A 757 18.21 -39.57 12.62
N PHE A 758 18.42 -38.57 13.49
CA PHE A 758 19.66 -38.47 14.25
C PHE A 758 19.71 -39.35 15.50
N HIS A 759 18.57 -39.92 15.90
CA HIS A 759 18.34 -40.53 17.20
C HIS A 759 19.04 -39.77 18.34
N ALA A 760 18.99 -38.45 18.32
CA ALA A 760 19.66 -37.57 19.28
C ALA A 760 18.71 -37.11 20.40
N VAL A 761 19.26 -36.77 21.55
CA VAL A 761 18.53 -36.05 22.61
C VAL A 761 18.44 -34.56 22.28
N PRO A 762 17.51 -33.80 22.86
CA PRO A 762 17.48 -32.35 22.68
C PRO A 762 18.76 -31.71 23.19
N ILE A 763 19.23 -30.67 22.50
CA ILE A 763 20.46 -29.99 22.88
C ILE A 763 20.37 -29.35 24.28
N HIS A 764 21.32 -29.65 25.15
CA HIS A 764 21.38 -29.10 26.50
C HIS A 764 22.80 -29.08 27.05
N GLU A 765 23.01 -28.35 28.13
CA GLU A 765 24.32 -28.30 28.80
C GLU A 765 24.52 -29.51 29.70
N ARG A 766 25.68 -30.16 29.55
CA ARG A 766 26.14 -31.25 30.40
C ARG A 766 27.58 -31.00 30.84
N GLU A 767 27.89 -31.33 32.08
CA GLU A 767 29.25 -31.35 32.58
C GLU A 767 29.89 -32.70 32.24
N VAL A 768 31.06 -32.66 31.59
CA VAL A 768 31.84 -33.86 31.24
C VAL A 768 33.20 -33.75 31.92
N GLY A 769 33.62 -34.83 32.59
CA GLY A 769 34.91 -34.89 33.27
C GLY A 769 36.11 -34.86 32.30
N PRO A 770 37.35 -34.75 32.82
CA PRO A 770 38.54 -34.84 31.99
C PRO A 770 38.82 -36.28 31.54
N PHE A 771 39.23 -36.45 30.27
CA PHE A 771 39.58 -37.76 29.71
C PHE A 771 40.67 -37.62 28.63
N PHE A 772 41.27 -38.74 28.25
CA PHE A 772 42.08 -38.85 27.05
C PHE A 772 41.27 -39.48 25.92
N ILE A 773 41.49 -39.05 24.69
CA ILE A 773 40.90 -39.65 23.49
C ILE A 773 41.98 -39.85 22.43
N ALA A 774 41.95 -40.98 21.72
CA ALA A 774 42.87 -41.21 20.60
C ALA A 774 42.65 -40.14 19.51
N ARG A 775 43.75 -39.58 18.97
CA ARG A 775 43.71 -38.54 17.93
C ARG A 775 42.97 -39.01 16.68
N HIS A 776 43.04 -40.31 16.42
CA HIS A 776 42.53 -41.02 15.25
C HIS A 776 41.78 -42.28 15.70
N GLU A 777 40.97 -42.84 14.81
CA GLU A 777 40.40 -44.17 14.96
C GLU A 777 41.51 -45.22 15.06
N THR A 778 41.20 -46.36 15.70
CA THR A 778 42.15 -47.48 15.78
C THR A 778 42.38 -48.03 14.39
N THR A 779 43.64 -48.19 13.99
CA THR A 779 43.99 -48.65 12.64
C THR A 779 44.03 -50.18 12.52
N PHE A 780 43.93 -50.70 11.29
CA PHE A 780 44.19 -52.12 11.03
C PHE A 780 45.57 -52.54 11.54
N GLY A 781 46.62 -51.74 11.32
CA GLY A 781 47.98 -52.07 11.78
C GLY A 781 48.09 -52.24 13.29
N GLU A 782 47.43 -51.37 14.06
CA GLU A 782 47.36 -51.48 15.52
C GLU A 782 46.56 -52.71 15.97
N TYR A 783 45.43 -52.98 15.31
CA TYR A 783 44.59 -54.13 15.62
C TYR A 783 45.26 -55.46 15.25
N LEU A 784 45.98 -55.53 14.14
CA LEU A 784 46.78 -56.69 13.74
C LEU A 784 47.89 -56.98 14.77
N ALA A 785 48.52 -55.94 15.32
CA ALA A 785 49.49 -56.12 16.39
C ALA A 785 48.86 -56.72 17.67
N TYR A 786 47.58 -56.41 17.95
CA TYR A 786 46.82 -57.09 19.01
C TYR A 786 46.57 -58.56 18.66
N LEU A 787 46.04 -58.84 17.48
CA LEU A 787 45.78 -60.22 17.02
C LEU A 787 47.02 -61.11 17.04
N ASP A 788 48.19 -60.55 16.76
CA ASP A 788 49.47 -61.25 16.80
C ASP A 788 49.91 -61.66 18.22
N THR A 789 49.31 -61.08 19.26
CA THR A 789 49.55 -61.49 20.66
C THR A 789 48.60 -62.57 21.17
N LEU A 790 47.51 -62.85 20.44
CA LEU A 790 46.49 -63.80 20.86
C LEU A 790 46.84 -65.24 20.50
N GLU A 791 46.26 -66.21 21.22
CA GLU A 791 46.26 -67.62 20.82
C GLU A 791 45.38 -67.84 19.58
N ASP A 792 45.62 -68.91 18.83
CA ASP A 792 44.97 -69.14 17.52
C ASP A 792 43.44 -69.17 17.59
N ALA A 793 42.86 -69.78 18.64
CA ALA A 793 41.41 -69.87 18.79
C ALA A 793 40.77 -68.50 19.09
N GLU A 794 41.39 -67.71 19.97
CA GLU A 794 40.92 -66.36 20.30
C GLU A 794 41.13 -65.42 19.11
N ARG A 795 42.27 -65.53 18.41
CA ARG A 795 42.55 -64.76 17.19
C ARG A 795 41.49 -64.97 16.12
N GLU A 796 41.06 -66.21 15.90
CA GLU A 796 40.00 -66.53 14.92
C GLU A 796 38.64 -65.95 15.33
N GLN A 797 38.34 -65.91 16.63
CA GLN A 797 37.11 -65.30 17.14
C GLN A 797 37.10 -63.79 16.96
N ARG A 798 38.24 -63.13 17.21
CA ARG A 798 38.43 -61.67 17.17
C ARG A 798 38.81 -61.13 15.79
N LEU A 799 38.85 -61.99 14.78
CA LEU A 799 39.27 -61.60 13.43
C LEU A 799 38.21 -60.68 12.80
N PRO A 800 38.60 -59.47 12.32
CA PRO A 800 37.68 -58.61 11.60
C PRO A 800 37.11 -59.30 10.36
N ARG A 801 35.79 -59.38 10.26
CA ARG A 801 35.10 -60.09 9.18
C ARG A 801 33.71 -59.53 8.89
N VAL A 802 33.40 -59.41 7.60
CA VAL A 802 32.08 -59.04 7.11
C VAL A 802 31.74 -59.97 5.95
N ALA A 803 30.64 -60.72 6.08
CA ALA A 803 30.23 -61.72 5.10
C ALA A 803 29.90 -61.12 3.73
N LEU A 804 30.01 -61.94 2.68
CA LEU A 804 29.55 -61.57 1.33
C LEU A 804 28.04 -61.32 1.34
N GLY A 805 27.62 -60.09 1.04
CA GLY A 805 26.23 -59.64 1.18
C GLY A 805 25.96 -58.82 2.45
N GLY A 806 27.02 -58.44 3.19
CA GLY A 806 26.95 -57.42 4.24
C GLY A 806 26.40 -56.09 3.72
N PHE A 807 25.90 -55.26 4.63
CA PHE A 807 25.07 -54.10 4.32
C PHE A 807 25.82 -53.08 3.45
N GLU A 808 27.06 -52.75 3.80
CA GLU A 808 27.89 -51.77 3.06
C GLU A 808 29.19 -52.37 2.51
N GLY A 809 29.35 -53.69 2.57
CA GLY A 809 30.52 -54.33 1.97
C GLY A 809 30.81 -55.75 2.43
N ALA A 810 32.04 -56.18 2.15
CA ALA A 810 32.62 -57.42 2.64
C ALA A 810 34.08 -57.22 3.02
N LEU A 811 34.54 -57.94 4.03
CA LEU A 811 35.89 -57.88 4.56
C LEU A 811 36.34 -59.27 4.99
N GLY A 812 37.55 -59.65 4.59
CA GLY A 812 38.24 -60.82 5.09
C GLY A 812 39.73 -60.53 5.30
N LEU A 813 40.27 -61.03 6.39
CA LEU A 813 41.70 -61.03 6.67
C LEU A 813 42.22 -62.46 6.69
N LYS A 814 43.47 -62.64 6.25
CA LYS A 814 44.18 -63.92 6.40
C LYS A 814 45.65 -63.68 6.70
N LYS A 815 46.24 -64.53 7.52
CA LYS A 815 47.69 -64.53 7.77
C LYS A 815 48.35 -65.54 6.85
N GLY A 816 49.27 -65.07 6.01
CA GLY A 816 50.05 -65.93 5.11
C GLY A 816 50.99 -66.87 5.87
N ALA A 817 51.46 -67.91 5.20
CA ALA A 817 52.43 -68.86 5.78
C ALA A 817 53.78 -68.20 6.12
N ASP A 818 54.10 -67.07 5.51
CA ASP A 818 55.26 -66.21 5.81
C ASP A 818 55.00 -65.20 6.95
N GLY A 819 53.84 -65.30 7.61
CA GLY A 819 53.45 -64.45 8.74
C GLY A 819 52.89 -63.09 8.34
N VAL A 820 52.83 -62.77 7.05
CA VAL A 820 52.35 -61.47 6.55
C VAL A 820 50.84 -61.50 6.35
N TRP A 821 50.14 -60.48 6.88
CA TRP A 821 48.70 -60.32 6.73
C TRP A 821 48.30 -59.88 5.32
N GLU A 822 47.18 -60.39 4.82
CA GLU A 822 46.55 -59.99 3.56
C GLU A 822 45.08 -59.66 3.80
N ILE A 823 44.64 -58.54 3.22
CA ILE A 823 43.26 -58.07 3.27
C ILE A 823 42.55 -58.34 1.94
N GLU A 824 41.31 -58.78 2.02
CA GLU A 824 40.34 -58.79 0.93
C GLU A 824 39.16 -57.90 1.33
N PHE A 825 39.01 -56.76 0.66
CA PHE A 825 38.10 -55.69 1.08
C PHE A 825 37.19 -55.22 -0.05
N ARG A 826 35.92 -54.97 0.27
CA ARG A 826 34.88 -54.58 -0.68
C ARG A 826 33.93 -53.52 -0.10
N PRO A 827 34.35 -52.25 0.06
CA PRO A 827 33.61 -51.20 0.78
C PRO A 827 32.38 -50.59 0.06
N ALA A 828 32.12 -50.97 -1.20
CA ALA A 828 30.95 -50.55 -1.98
C ALA A 828 30.82 -51.42 -3.26
N GLY A 829 31.03 -52.72 -3.12
CA GLY A 829 30.91 -53.70 -4.22
C GLY A 829 32.18 -53.95 -5.05
N LYS A 830 33.11 -52.99 -5.15
CA LYS A 830 34.42 -53.21 -5.82
C LYS A 830 35.40 -53.92 -4.89
N GLN A 831 36.01 -55.00 -5.39
CA GLN A 831 36.95 -55.80 -4.63
C GLN A 831 38.39 -55.29 -4.76
N TYR A 832 39.06 -55.21 -3.62
CA TYR A 832 40.47 -54.87 -3.46
C TYR A 832 41.18 -55.96 -2.65
N ARG A 833 42.46 -56.17 -2.95
CA ARG A 833 43.32 -57.12 -2.23
C ARG A 833 44.71 -56.54 -2.11
N ALA A 834 45.30 -56.61 -0.91
CA ALA A 834 46.63 -56.11 -0.63
C ALA A 834 47.26 -56.89 0.53
N ARG A 835 48.57 -57.08 0.50
CA ARG A 835 49.35 -57.60 1.63
C ARG A 835 49.84 -56.45 2.51
N ALA A 836 50.16 -56.71 3.77
CA ALA A 836 50.77 -55.69 4.64
C ALA A 836 52.09 -55.19 4.01
N GLY A 837 52.24 -53.87 3.88
CA GLY A 837 53.33 -53.23 3.12
C GLY A 837 53.00 -52.92 1.65
N GLU A 838 51.85 -53.38 1.14
CA GLU A 838 51.28 -52.96 -0.15
C GLU A 838 50.17 -51.92 0.05
N VAL A 839 49.83 -51.19 -1.02
CA VAL A 839 48.78 -50.15 -1.00
C VAL A 839 47.52 -50.63 -1.73
N ILE A 840 46.35 -50.24 -1.22
CA ILE A 840 45.09 -50.34 -1.96
C ILE A 840 44.99 -49.15 -2.91
N ARG A 841 44.66 -49.41 -4.18
CA ARG A 841 44.43 -48.38 -5.20
C ARG A 841 42.97 -48.31 -5.60
N TYR A 842 42.27 -47.27 -5.15
CA TYR A 842 40.86 -47.04 -5.49
C TYR A 842 40.71 -46.55 -6.92
N GLU A 843 39.82 -47.21 -7.67
CA GLU A 843 39.50 -46.82 -9.03
C GLU A 843 38.61 -45.57 -9.04
N GLY A 844 38.96 -44.56 -9.84
CA GLY A 844 38.18 -43.32 -9.98
C GLY A 844 38.53 -42.19 -9.00
N ARG A 845 39.34 -42.45 -7.96
CA ARG A 845 39.85 -41.39 -7.08
C ARG A 845 40.92 -40.55 -7.80
N LYS A 846 40.79 -39.21 -7.72
CA LYS A 846 41.80 -38.26 -8.23
C LYS A 846 42.82 -37.85 -7.17
N VAL A 847 42.40 -37.83 -5.92
CA VAL A 847 43.22 -37.57 -4.72
C VAL A 847 43.14 -38.80 -3.82
N ARG A 848 44.20 -39.09 -3.07
CA ARG A 848 44.27 -40.25 -2.14
C ARG A 848 43.91 -41.59 -2.80
N ALA A 849 44.31 -41.72 -4.06
CA ALA A 849 43.96 -42.89 -4.88
C ALA A 849 44.73 -44.15 -4.48
N ALA A 850 45.92 -44.02 -3.86
CA ALA A 850 46.74 -45.13 -3.40
C ALA A 850 47.07 -44.90 -1.92
N GLN A 851 46.68 -45.84 -1.07
CA GLN A 851 46.76 -45.70 0.39
C GLN A 851 47.19 -47.01 1.05
N ASP A 852 47.96 -46.91 2.14
CA ASP A 852 48.36 -48.02 2.98
C ASP A 852 47.16 -48.51 3.81
N TRP A 853 46.67 -49.70 3.50
CA TRP A 853 45.48 -50.25 4.16
C TRP A 853 45.71 -50.56 5.65
N THR A 854 46.97 -50.71 6.09
CA THR A 854 47.27 -50.89 7.51
C THR A 854 47.06 -49.60 8.30
N ARG A 855 46.96 -48.45 7.63
CA ARG A 855 46.64 -47.14 8.22
C ARG A 855 45.17 -46.76 8.07
N PHE A 856 44.34 -47.58 7.44
CA PHE A 856 42.90 -47.40 7.48
C PHE A 856 42.37 -47.67 8.89
N PRO A 857 41.27 -47.01 9.30
CA PRO A 857 40.52 -47.41 10.47
C PRO A 857 40.16 -48.91 10.37
N VAL A 858 40.32 -49.63 11.47
CA VAL A 858 39.86 -51.02 11.56
C VAL A 858 38.33 -51.02 11.47
N VAL A 859 37.81 -51.88 10.61
CA VAL A 859 36.37 -52.07 10.38
C VAL A 859 36.02 -53.55 10.39
N GLY A 860 34.73 -53.88 10.46
CA GLY A 860 34.28 -55.27 10.54
C GLY A 860 34.53 -55.91 11.90
N VAL A 861 34.46 -55.10 12.96
CA VAL A 861 34.65 -55.48 14.37
C VAL A 861 33.37 -55.20 15.16
N THR A 862 33.05 -56.09 16.10
CA THR A 862 31.91 -55.92 17.00
C THR A 862 32.27 -54.98 18.16
N ALA A 863 31.26 -54.53 18.93
CA ALA A 863 31.53 -53.75 20.14
C ALA A 863 32.37 -54.54 21.17
N GLU A 864 32.11 -55.84 21.29
CA GLU A 864 32.87 -56.74 22.17
C GLU A 864 34.34 -56.89 21.74
N ASP A 865 34.61 -56.85 20.44
CA ASP A 865 35.99 -56.91 19.90
C ASP A 865 36.76 -55.62 20.19
N ALA A 866 36.09 -54.47 20.12
CA ALA A 866 36.66 -53.18 20.46
C ALA A 866 36.97 -53.08 21.98
N GLU A 867 36.07 -53.57 22.83
CA GLU A 867 36.29 -53.65 24.28
C GLU A 867 37.44 -54.60 24.65
N ALA A 868 37.53 -55.76 23.99
CA ALA A 868 38.63 -56.70 24.19
C ALA A 868 39.98 -56.09 23.81
N TYR A 869 40.03 -55.35 22.69
CA TYR A 869 41.22 -54.60 22.29
C TYR A 869 41.58 -53.51 23.31
N ALA A 870 40.60 -52.76 23.80
CA ALA A 870 40.81 -51.73 24.83
C ALA A 870 41.37 -52.34 26.14
N ALA A 871 40.80 -53.47 26.58
CA ALA A 871 41.25 -54.20 27.76
C ALA A 871 42.69 -54.69 27.61
N TRP A 872 43.06 -55.23 26.43
CA TRP A 872 44.44 -55.60 26.12
C TRP A 872 45.38 -54.39 26.17
N LEU A 873 44.99 -53.25 25.59
CA LEU A 873 45.80 -52.04 25.58
C LEU A 873 46.02 -51.49 27.00
N GLY A 874 45.02 -51.61 27.86
CA GLY A 874 45.11 -51.33 29.30
C GLY A 874 46.05 -52.29 30.04
N ALA A 875 45.90 -53.59 29.80
CA ALA A 875 46.69 -54.64 30.45
C ALA A 875 48.18 -54.59 30.09
N THR A 876 48.52 -54.18 28.87
CA THR A 876 49.91 -53.97 28.45
C THR A 876 50.56 -52.73 29.07
N GLY A 877 49.76 -51.87 29.74
CA GLY A 877 50.21 -50.60 30.28
C GLY A 877 50.51 -49.54 29.22
N ARG A 878 50.24 -49.81 27.93
CA ARG A 878 50.44 -48.86 26.83
C ARG A 878 49.51 -47.65 26.98
N VAL A 879 48.25 -47.91 27.32
CA VAL A 879 47.25 -46.89 27.61
C VAL A 879 46.44 -47.33 28.82
N VAL A 880 46.89 -46.91 30.00
CA VAL A 880 46.26 -47.27 31.27
C VAL A 880 44.83 -46.70 31.34
N GLY A 881 43.85 -47.56 31.61
CA GLY A 881 42.44 -47.16 31.65
C GLY A 881 41.78 -47.03 30.27
N ALA A 882 42.37 -47.62 29.22
CA ALA A 882 41.77 -47.68 27.89
C ALA A 882 40.39 -48.36 27.92
N ARG A 883 39.43 -47.74 27.25
CA ARG A 883 38.04 -48.18 27.10
C ARG A 883 37.43 -47.57 25.83
N LEU A 884 36.26 -48.04 25.44
CA LEU A 884 35.43 -47.30 24.49
C LEU A 884 35.09 -45.92 25.06
N CYS A 885 34.99 -44.93 24.18
CA CYS A 885 34.55 -43.60 24.55
C CYS A 885 33.10 -43.61 24.99
N ARG A 886 32.77 -42.85 26.04
CA ARG A 886 31.37 -42.57 26.35
C ARG A 886 30.79 -41.64 25.29
N GLU A 887 29.49 -41.72 25.05
CA GLU A 887 28.83 -40.90 24.02
C GLU A 887 29.06 -39.39 24.25
N GLU A 888 28.93 -38.91 25.49
CA GLU A 888 29.13 -37.51 25.84
C GLU A 888 30.59 -37.07 25.76
N GLU A 889 31.55 -37.98 26.00
CA GLU A 889 32.97 -37.73 25.83
C GLU A 889 33.32 -37.61 24.35
N TRP A 890 32.84 -38.55 23.53
CA TRP A 890 33.03 -38.53 22.09
C TRP A 890 32.46 -37.25 21.49
N GLU A 891 31.23 -36.88 21.87
CA GLU A 891 30.58 -35.68 21.35
C GLU A 891 31.26 -34.40 21.82
N ARG A 892 31.71 -34.31 23.08
CA ARG A 892 32.54 -33.20 23.55
C ARG A 892 33.84 -33.11 22.76
N ALA A 893 34.53 -34.21 22.58
CA ALA A 893 35.79 -34.26 21.84
C ALA A 893 35.62 -33.83 20.38
N ALA A 894 34.47 -34.14 19.76
CA ALA A 894 34.12 -33.74 18.40
C ALA A 894 33.73 -32.26 18.32
N ARG A 895 32.74 -31.84 19.12
CA ARG A 895 32.05 -30.55 19.01
C ARG A 895 32.77 -29.40 19.73
N GLY A 896 33.44 -29.68 20.84
CA GLY A 896 33.93 -28.65 21.75
C GLY A 896 32.90 -28.27 22.81
N ALA A 897 32.41 -27.02 22.78
CA ALA A 897 31.51 -26.48 23.81
C ALA A 897 30.25 -25.79 23.28
N ASP A 898 30.18 -25.47 21.99
CA ASP A 898 29.08 -24.73 21.37
C ASP A 898 28.21 -25.62 20.46
N GLY A 899 27.14 -25.08 19.86
CA GLY A 899 26.16 -25.85 19.11
C GLY A 899 26.55 -26.27 17.68
N ARG A 900 27.85 -26.32 17.34
CA ARG A 900 28.28 -26.64 15.96
C ARG A 900 27.91 -28.09 15.56
N PRO A 901 27.36 -28.33 14.35
CA PRO A 901 27.02 -29.68 13.90
C PRO A 901 28.21 -30.51 13.42
N TYR A 902 29.34 -29.89 13.07
CA TYR A 902 30.56 -30.57 12.62
C TYR A 902 31.76 -30.12 13.47
N PRO A 903 32.84 -30.91 13.58
CA PRO A 903 33.91 -30.62 14.54
C PRO A 903 34.55 -29.23 14.39
N HIS A 904 34.75 -28.78 13.16
CA HIS A 904 35.36 -27.49 12.85
C HIS A 904 34.35 -26.35 12.62
N GLY A 905 33.04 -26.62 12.50
CA GLY A 905 32.05 -25.56 12.28
C GLY A 905 30.63 -26.01 11.89
N TRP A 906 29.94 -25.15 11.12
CA TRP A 906 28.53 -25.31 10.69
C TRP A 906 28.36 -25.82 9.25
N SER A 907 29.46 -26.11 8.57
CA SER A 907 29.50 -26.66 7.22
C SER A 907 30.60 -27.70 7.12
N LEU A 908 30.39 -28.71 6.28
CA LEU A 908 31.39 -29.73 5.97
C LEU A 908 31.49 -29.84 4.45
N SER A 909 32.68 -29.64 3.91
CA SER A 909 32.94 -29.79 2.47
C SER A 909 33.55 -31.16 2.13
N PRO A 910 33.43 -31.61 0.86
CA PRO A 910 33.91 -32.94 0.45
C PRO A 910 35.40 -33.21 0.69
N ASP A 911 36.25 -32.18 0.74
CA ASP A 911 37.69 -32.38 1.01
C ASP A 911 38.02 -32.44 2.52
N GLU A 912 37.09 -32.01 3.38
CA GLU A 912 37.28 -31.88 4.83
C GLU A 912 36.93 -33.16 5.61
N ALA A 913 36.26 -34.14 5.01
CA ALA A 913 35.93 -35.41 5.64
C ALA A 913 35.69 -36.49 4.57
N ASN A 914 35.69 -37.76 4.96
CA ASN A 914 35.37 -38.87 4.07
C ASN A 914 33.92 -39.32 4.24
N TYR A 915 33.03 -38.83 3.39
CA TYR A 915 31.62 -39.23 3.25
C TYR A 915 31.24 -39.42 1.76
N ASP A 916 29.98 -39.72 1.43
CA ASP A 916 29.57 -40.14 0.08
C ASP A 916 29.99 -39.17 -1.06
N GLU A 917 30.04 -37.86 -0.82
CA GLU A 917 30.42 -36.84 -1.83
C GLU A 917 31.91 -36.67 -2.04
N THR A 918 32.75 -37.06 -1.08
CA THR A 918 34.23 -36.93 -1.12
C THR A 918 34.81 -37.37 -2.46
N TYR A 919 34.31 -38.50 -2.96
CA TYR A 919 34.73 -39.10 -4.22
C TYR A 919 33.60 -39.15 -5.26
N GLY A 920 32.67 -38.19 -5.18
CA GLY A 920 31.63 -37.97 -6.18
C GLY A 920 30.52 -39.03 -6.22
N LYS A 921 30.23 -39.69 -5.10
CA LYS A 921 29.23 -40.78 -4.99
C LYS A 921 29.46 -41.93 -5.96
N VAL A 922 30.72 -42.17 -6.35
CA VAL A 922 31.10 -43.26 -7.26
C VAL A 922 31.40 -44.52 -6.44
N PRO A 923 30.63 -45.62 -6.57
CA PRO A 923 30.82 -46.82 -5.74
C PRO A 923 32.24 -47.39 -5.80
N ALA A 924 32.89 -47.41 -6.97
CA ALA A 924 34.26 -47.89 -7.10
C ALA A 924 35.29 -47.04 -6.33
N ALA A 925 34.98 -45.77 -6.07
CA ALA A 925 35.84 -44.85 -5.34
C ALA A 925 35.50 -44.75 -3.84
N MET A 926 34.43 -45.38 -3.36
CA MET A 926 34.04 -45.38 -1.95
C MET A 926 34.92 -46.33 -1.12
N GLY A 927 35.16 -45.94 0.13
CA GLY A 927 35.98 -46.67 1.09
C GLY A 927 36.67 -45.73 2.07
N PRO A 928 37.24 -46.26 3.17
CA PRO A 928 37.95 -45.47 4.16
C PRO A 928 39.18 -44.78 3.55
N ASP A 929 39.60 -43.73 4.23
CA ASP A 929 40.88 -43.07 4.03
C ASP A 929 41.84 -43.45 5.17
N GLU A 930 43.14 -43.29 4.95
CA GLU A 930 44.12 -43.38 6.04
C GLU A 930 43.74 -42.39 7.13
N VAL A 931 43.88 -42.82 8.38
CA VAL A 931 43.65 -41.92 9.51
C VAL A 931 44.54 -40.68 9.42
N GLY A 932 43.95 -39.53 9.74
CA GLY A 932 44.56 -38.21 9.69
C GLY A 932 44.62 -37.58 8.30
N SER A 933 43.95 -38.15 7.30
CA SER A 933 43.96 -37.59 5.95
C SER A 933 43.14 -36.29 5.86
N HIS A 934 42.23 -36.01 6.80
CA HIS A 934 41.41 -34.80 6.81
C HIS A 934 41.70 -33.87 8.00
N PRO A 935 42.88 -33.23 8.09
CA PRO A 935 43.23 -32.38 9.23
C PRO A 935 42.42 -31.07 9.31
N ALA A 936 41.75 -30.67 8.22
CA ALA A 936 40.97 -29.43 8.16
C ALA A 936 39.67 -29.49 8.99
N SER A 937 39.14 -30.69 9.24
CA SER A 937 38.00 -30.94 10.12
C SER A 937 38.40 -31.31 11.54
N ALA A 938 39.65 -31.02 11.95
CA ALA A 938 40.07 -31.26 13.32
C ALA A 938 39.16 -30.53 14.32
N SER A 939 38.78 -31.24 15.37
CA SER A 939 37.92 -30.71 16.44
C SER A 939 38.59 -29.55 17.18
N PRO A 940 37.86 -28.86 18.08
CA PRO A 940 38.46 -27.79 18.86
C PRO A 940 39.63 -28.22 19.76
N PHE A 941 39.70 -29.53 20.08
CA PHE A 941 40.79 -30.14 20.82
C PHE A 941 41.88 -30.74 19.91
N GLY A 942 41.69 -30.72 18.60
CA GLY A 942 42.63 -31.26 17.61
C GLY A 942 42.46 -32.75 17.30
N VAL A 943 41.32 -33.34 17.66
CA VAL A 943 40.95 -34.72 17.32
C VAL A 943 40.52 -34.76 15.86
N GLN A 944 41.00 -35.74 15.09
CA GLN A 944 40.77 -35.83 13.65
C GLN A 944 39.80 -36.95 13.31
N ASP A 945 39.21 -36.85 12.12
CA ASP A 945 38.30 -37.85 11.55
C ASP A 945 37.07 -38.15 12.43
N MET A 946 36.62 -37.15 13.21
CA MET A 946 35.39 -37.22 14.02
C MET A 946 34.11 -37.00 13.17
N ALA A 947 34.25 -36.91 11.85
CA ALA A 947 33.19 -36.71 10.88
C ALA A 947 33.51 -37.52 9.62
N GLY A 948 32.68 -38.52 9.33
CA GLY A 948 32.89 -39.47 8.25
C GLY A 948 33.95 -40.51 8.57
N ASN A 949 34.55 -41.06 7.51
CA ASN A 949 35.44 -42.20 7.50
C ASN A 949 34.76 -43.48 7.98
N VAL A 950 34.61 -43.70 9.29
CA VAL A 950 33.91 -44.87 9.83
C VAL A 950 33.05 -44.48 11.01
N TRP A 951 31.94 -45.19 11.17
CA TRP A 951 31.17 -45.16 12.39
C TRP A 951 32.01 -45.67 13.56
N GLU A 952 31.98 -44.98 14.68
CA GLU A 952 32.79 -45.33 15.85
C GLU A 952 31.92 -45.88 16.98
N TRP A 953 32.23 -47.09 17.45
CA TRP A 953 31.60 -47.65 18.64
C TRP A 953 31.86 -46.77 19.87
N THR A 954 30.79 -46.52 20.62
CA THR A 954 30.73 -45.75 21.87
C THR A 954 29.78 -46.43 22.85
N VAL A 955 29.82 -46.03 24.11
CA VAL A 955 28.96 -46.57 25.17
C VAL A 955 28.18 -45.44 25.83
N ALA A 956 26.86 -45.59 25.92
CA ALA A 956 25.97 -44.68 26.64
C ALA A 956 26.11 -44.85 28.16
N GLU A 957 25.67 -43.88 28.96
CA GLU A 957 25.72 -43.95 30.43
C GLU A 957 24.98 -45.17 31.01
N ASN A 958 23.91 -45.62 30.34
CA ASN A 958 23.15 -46.82 30.73
C ASN A 958 23.80 -48.15 30.25
N GLY A 959 24.99 -48.10 29.66
CA GLY A 959 25.73 -49.24 29.14
C GLY A 959 25.34 -49.70 27.74
N GLN A 960 24.38 -49.05 27.08
CA GLN A 960 24.01 -49.36 25.70
C GLN A 960 25.11 -48.93 24.72
N HIS A 961 25.52 -49.83 23.81
CA HIS A 961 26.40 -49.48 22.71
C HIS A 961 25.70 -48.60 21.67
N ALA A 962 26.43 -47.64 21.14
CA ALA A 962 25.99 -46.75 20.06
C ALA A 962 27.14 -46.50 19.09
N ALA A 963 26.82 -46.06 17.89
CA ALA A 963 27.80 -45.64 16.89
C ALA A 963 27.67 -44.15 16.58
N ARG A 964 28.81 -43.45 16.46
CA ARG A 964 28.90 -41.99 16.22
C ARG A 964 29.80 -41.67 15.02
N GLY A 965 29.66 -40.48 14.46
CA GLY A 965 30.61 -39.91 13.49
C GLY A 965 30.27 -40.07 12.01
N GLY A 966 29.37 -40.98 11.62
CA GLY A 966 29.07 -41.25 10.21
C GLY A 966 30.18 -42.07 9.54
N SER A 967 30.00 -42.43 8.26
CA SER A 967 31.02 -43.18 7.51
C SER A 967 31.18 -42.70 6.07
N TYR A 968 32.21 -43.19 5.39
CA TYR A 968 32.49 -42.92 3.97
C TYR A 968 31.33 -43.24 3.01
N TYR A 969 30.37 -44.06 3.44
CA TYR A 969 29.26 -44.52 2.60
C TYR A 969 28.02 -43.61 2.65
N PHE A 970 27.84 -42.88 3.75
CA PHE A 970 26.63 -42.11 4.02
C PHE A 970 26.74 -40.64 3.61
N ASP A 971 25.59 -39.98 3.53
CA ASP A 971 25.51 -38.55 3.24
C ASP A 971 26.07 -37.70 4.39
N VAL A 972 26.34 -36.43 4.09
CA VAL A 972 26.92 -35.45 5.01
C VAL A 972 26.17 -35.33 6.36
N ASN A 973 24.85 -35.54 6.40
CA ASN A 973 24.11 -35.45 7.65
C ASN A 973 24.48 -36.58 8.62
N SER A 974 24.91 -37.74 8.11
CA SER A 974 25.36 -38.82 8.98
C SER A 974 26.57 -38.41 9.84
N ALA A 975 27.38 -37.48 9.33
CA ALA A 975 28.61 -36.99 9.96
C ALA A 975 28.40 -35.87 10.99
N ARG A 976 27.15 -35.56 11.36
CA ARG A 976 26.88 -34.58 12.43
C ARG A 976 27.29 -35.13 13.79
N THR A 977 27.89 -34.30 14.63
CA THR A 977 28.48 -34.71 15.91
C THR A 977 27.48 -35.26 16.94
N TYR A 978 26.18 -34.94 16.80
CA TYR A 978 25.10 -35.50 17.64
C TYR A 978 24.41 -36.70 17.00
N ASN A 979 24.76 -37.07 15.76
CA ASN A 979 24.13 -38.20 15.10
C ASN A 979 24.52 -39.49 15.82
N ARG A 980 23.51 -40.32 16.10
CA ARG A 980 23.64 -41.52 16.91
C ARG A 980 22.92 -42.65 16.24
N GLU A 981 23.63 -43.75 16.03
CA GLU A 981 23.04 -45.02 15.62
C GLU A 981 23.11 -46.03 16.77
N VAL A 982 22.16 -46.97 16.81
CA VAL A 982 22.08 -47.99 17.88
C VAL A 982 22.09 -49.40 17.29
N PRO A 983 23.16 -49.79 16.58
CA PRO A 983 23.28 -51.15 16.09
C PRO A 983 23.37 -52.16 17.25
N GLU A 984 22.97 -53.41 16.99
CA GLU A 984 23.16 -54.49 17.96
C GLU A 984 24.65 -54.66 18.28
N PRO A 985 25.07 -54.98 19.52
CA PRO A 985 26.49 -55.08 19.87
C PRO A 985 27.29 -56.10 19.05
N SER A 986 26.61 -57.13 18.51
CA SER A 986 27.15 -58.17 17.63
C SER A 986 27.26 -57.73 16.16
N PHE A 987 26.77 -56.54 15.83
CA PHE A 987 26.83 -55.98 14.49
C PHE A 987 28.30 -55.74 14.11
N SER A 988 28.63 -56.10 12.88
CA SER A 988 29.94 -55.91 12.27
C SER A 988 29.70 -55.56 10.80
N ASP A 989 30.25 -54.44 10.36
CA ASP A 989 30.12 -53.96 8.99
C ASP A 989 31.42 -53.28 8.51
N ALA A 990 31.58 -53.18 7.19
CA ALA A 990 32.74 -52.58 6.54
C ALA A 990 32.88 -51.08 6.81
N SER A 991 31.87 -50.43 7.37
CA SER A 991 31.87 -49.00 7.71
C SER A 991 31.90 -48.71 9.21
N VAL A 992 31.93 -49.73 10.07
CA VAL A 992 31.93 -49.57 11.53
C VAL A 992 33.27 -50.01 12.12
N GLY A 993 33.90 -49.08 12.82
CA GLY A 993 35.14 -49.22 13.57
C GLY A 993 35.02 -48.64 14.98
N PHE A 994 36.13 -48.19 15.56
CA PHE A 994 36.12 -47.59 16.89
C PHE A 994 37.35 -46.73 17.18
N ARG A 995 37.19 -45.86 18.18
CA ARG A 995 38.23 -45.05 18.79
C ARG A 995 38.22 -45.31 20.30
N LEU A 996 39.39 -45.16 20.92
CA LEU A 996 39.54 -45.37 22.35
C LEU A 996 39.61 -44.06 23.13
N CYS A 997 39.03 -44.10 24.32
CA CYS A 997 39.24 -43.13 25.37
C CYS A 997 39.96 -43.77 26.55
N ALA A 998 40.52 -42.95 27.44
CA ALA A 998 41.11 -43.42 28.69
C ALA A 998 40.90 -42.41 29.82
N ASP A 999 40.76 -42.92 31.04
CA ASP A 999 40.55 -42.07 32.22
C ASP A 999 41.84 -41.32 32.60
N VAL A 1000 41.69 -40.08 33.08
CA VAL A 1000 42.79 -39.26 33.61
C VAL A 1000 43.01 -39.66 35.07
N ARG A 1001 44.23 -40.09 35.42
CA ARG A 1001 44.62 -40.57 36.75
C ARG A 1001 45.43 -39.57 37.57
#